data_AF-A0A6A4V5X5-F1
#
_entry.id   AF-A0A6A4V5X5-F1
#
_cell.length_a   1.000
_cell.length_b   1.000
_cell.length_c   1.000
_cell.angle_alpha   90.00
_cell.angle_beta   90.00
_cell.angle_gamma   90.00
#
_symmetry.space_group_name_H-M   'P 1'
#
loop_
_entity.id
_entity.type
_entity.pdbx_description
1 polymer ?
#
loop_
_entity_poly.entity_id
_entity_poly.type
_entity_poly.pdbx_seq_one_letter_code
_entity_poly.pdbx_strand_id
1 'polypeptide(L)'
;MADREPETLAVMTWIINNPFVLSANLHGGSVVASYPYDDTPQPNPRGCCVASDGPDTALFRRLAAIYAQGHAFMHRGEDFCHMNERFAGGITNGAMWYDVPGGMQDFNYVFSNCVEITVELSCCKMPPESKLLTEWKSNKKALLDYIEAVHMGVKGLVFDENNNPIHGAFVGVEGIDHNVTTTERGEYWRLLLPGEYTLFASAVGFQAMRASITVKDGETSRHVFHLPRRSDSSAPDSSSDQVAAAIAGGAFVSKIGPSATPPPPTVSSSTASPPTKEPELAQTLSAEFLTPPDWQHHDYASMESWLRDLATRYPDITRLYSAGVSVQNRQLWVLEVSDNPGRHEPGEPEFKYVANMHGDETVGREMLLLLARYLCETYATSNQTRDIVNKVRVHIMPSMNPDGYENSTENGPFSQFGRMNAHGIDLNRNFPDRLGVFAQNAEQEPETEAVMRWSRQYPFVLSANFHGGSVVANYPWDSDSTGTPGVYAASPDDAVFKKLAKAYSFAHLTMHKGKGCGWIDGEGFTDGITNGNHWYILNGGMQDWNYVNTNDFDLTLEISCVKFPLANELPHFWNENKNALLTFIEQALIGVSGFVKDTNNNALSNVTVSVEGITKDVVTAKDGDYWRLLVPGQHTLIFHAPGYRTERRQVTVPDLESQQVNITLAEQDVVHWSTEDDVIHPKNQTQSSVAGSPEEGEQI
;
A
#
# COMPACT_ATOMS: atom_id res chain seq x y z
N MET A 1 -26.43 -5.03 21.28
CA MET A 1 -25.97 -5.34 19.90
C MET A 1 -27.14 -5.45 18.93
N ALA A 2 -28.35 -5.88 19.33
CA ALA A 2 -29.54 -5.65 18.52
C ALA A 2 -29.83 -4.13 18.44
N ASP A 3 -30.21 -3.64 17.25
CA ASP A 3 -30.56 -2.24 16.92
C ASP A 3 -29.41 -1.24 16.69
N ARG A 4 -28.19 -1.68 16.32
CA ARG A 4 -27.13 -0.78 15.83
C ARG A 4 -27.10 -0.75 14.29
N GLU A 5 -26.79 0.43 13.72
CA GLU A 5 -26.57 0.55 12.28
C GLU A 5 -25.36 -0.29 11.83
N PRO A 6 -25.39 -0.88 10.62
CA PRO A 6 -24.35 -1.79 10.15
C PRO A 6 -22.93 -1.19 10.19
N GLU A 7 -22.77 0.08 9.81
CA GLU A 7 -21.49 0.79 9.81
C GLU A 7 -20.94 0.95 11.23
N THR A 8 -21.80 1.32 12.18
CA THR A 8 -21.43 1.43 13.59
C THR A 8 -21.02 0.07 14.16
N LEU A 9 -21.77 -1.00 13.83
CA LEU A 9 -21.42 -2.34 14.28
C LEU A 9 -20.09 -2.82 13.70
N ALA A 10 -19.81 -2.52 12.44
CA ALA A 10 -18.54 -2.86 11.78
C ALA A 10 -17.36 -2.17 12.47
N VAL A 11 -17.46 -0.86 12.73
CA VAL A 11 -16.39 -0.09 13.38
C VAL A 11 -16.21 -0.52 14.84
N MET A 12 -17.29 -0.75 15.59
CA MET A 12 -17.21 -1.29 16.97
C MET A 12 -16.50 -2.66 16.99
N THR A 13 -16.84 -3.54 16.04
CA THR A 13 -16.23 -4.87 15.92
C THR A 13 -14.75 -4.76 15.59
N TRP A 14 -14.39 -3.85 14.69
CA TRP A 14 -13.00 -3.59 14.32
C TRP A 14 -12.18 -3.05 15.50
N ILE A 15 -12.70 -2.07 16.24
CA ILE A 15 -12.05 -1.50 17.42
C ILE A 15 -11.84 -2.55 18.51
N ILE A 16 -12.86 -3.36 18.82
CA ILE A 16 -12.76 -4.38 19.88
C ILE A 16 -11.78 -5.50 19.52
N ASN A 17 -11.72 -5.89 18.24
CA ASN A 17 -10.92 -7.04 17.81
C ASN A 17 -9.47 -6.67 17.47
N ASN A 18 -9.09 -5.39 17.50
CA ASN A 18 -7.74 -4.94 17.18
C ASN A 18 -7.16 -4.14 18.36
N PRO A 19 -5.88 -4.35 18.72
CA PRO A 19 -5.28 -3.72 19.90
C PRO A 19 -4.84 -2.27 19.62
N PHE A 20 -5.77 -1.41 19.21
CA PHE A 20 -5.48 0.02 19.02
C PHE A 20 -5.12 0.68 20.36
N VAL A 21 -4.17 1.60 20.31
CA VAL A 21 -3.62 2.29 21.50
C VAL A 21 -3.98 3.77 21.50
N LEU A 22 -3.90 4.42 20.34
CA LEU A 22 -4.18 5.83 20.14
C LEU A 22 -4.97 6.02 18.85
N SER A 23 -6.01 6.85 18.88
CA SER A 23 -6.88 7.18 17.75
C SER A 23 -7.22 8.67 17.73
N ALA A 24 -7.55 9.21 16.56
CA ALA A 24 -8.16 10.51 16.43
C ALA A 24 -9.30 10.47 15.41
N ASN A 25 -10.44 11.06 15.77
CA ASN A 25 -11.57 11.23 14.88
C ASN A 25 -11.55 12.63 14.25
N LEU A 26 -11.47 12.72 12.92
CA LEU A 26 -11.23 13.99 12.22
C LEU A 26 -12.53 14.56 11.66
N HIS A 27 -12.87 15.77 12.08
CA HIS A 27 -14.09 16.50 11.75
C HIS A 27 -13.79 17.87 11.13
N GLY A 28 -14.83 18.50 10.62
CA GLY A 28 -14.79 19.89 10.20
C GLY A 28 -16.03 20.62 10.72
N GLY A 29 -15.96 21.94 10.70
CA GLY A 29 -16.98 22.82 11.25
C GLY A 29 -16.44 23.74 12.33
N SER A 30 -15.33 23.40 12.99
CA SER A 30 -14.63 24.30 13.93
C SER A 30 -13.11 24.12 13.85
N VAL A 31 -12.36 24.76 14.74
CA VAL A 31 -10.90 24.59 14.89
C VAL A 31 -10.56 24.36 16.35
N VAL A 32 -10.59 23.11 16.78
CA VAL A 32 -10.37 22.69 18.18
C VAL A 32 -10.06 21.20 18.27
N ALA A 33 -9.22 20.80 19.23
CA ALA A 33 -9.10 19.40 19.64
C ALA A 33 -9.97 19.14 20.89
N SER A 34 -11.01 18.32 20.71
CA SER A 34 -11.94 17.89 21.76
C SER A 34 -11.48 16.60 22.42
N TYR A 35 -11.42 16.59 23.75
CA TYR A 35 -11.04 15.42 24.54
C TYR A 35 -12.21 14.89 25.40
N PRO A 36 -12.23 13.59 25.73
CA PRO A 36 -13.37 12.96 26.39
C PRO A 36 -13.55 13.43 27.84
N TYR A 37 -14.70 13.18 28.46
CA TYR A 37 -15.88 12.56 27.85
C TYR A 37 -16.72 13.55 27.03
N ASP A 38 -17.35 13.04 25.98
CA ASP A 38 -18.31 13.78 25.16
C ASP A 38 -19.71 13.78 25.79
N ASP A 39 -20.01 12.80 26.64
CA ASP A 39 -21.26 12.71 27.38
C ASP A 39 -21.16 13.15 28.85
N THR A 40 -22.30 13.61 29.39
CA THR A 40 -22.47 13.92 30.81
C THR A 40 -23.33 12.86 31.51
N PRO A 41 -22.95 12.37 32.72
CA PRO A 41 -23.73 11.37 33.45
C PRO A 41 -25.15 11.81 33.85
N GLN A 42 -25.44 13.12 33.83
CA GLN A 42 -26.75 13.68 34.14
C GLN A 42 -27.25 14.50 32.95
N PRO A 43 -28.53 14.37 32.54
CA PRO A 43 -29.08 15.14 31.43
C PRO A 43 -28.90 16.63 31.68
N ASN A 44 -28.01 17.27 30.93
CA ASN A 44 -27.78 18.69 31.05
C ASN A 44 -28.87 19.43 30.25
N PRO A 45 -29.77 20.20 30.90
CA PRO A 45 -30.86 20.89 30.19
C PRO A 45 -30.38 21.92 29.16
N ARG A 46 -29.12 22.35 29.25
CA ARG A 46 -28.49 23.28 28.31
C ARG A 46 -27.73 22.57 27.17
N GLY A 47 -27.56 21.26 27.24
CA GLY A 47 -26.86 20.46 26.23
C GLY A 47 -25.36 20.75 26.07
N CYS A 48 -24.74 21.51 26.97
CA CYS A 48 -23.32 21.90 26.91
C CYS A 48 -22.81 22.41 28.26
N CYS A 49 -21.52 22.73 28.30
CA CYS A 49 -20.94 23.72 29.20
C CYS A 49 -20.66 23.23 30.63
N VAL A 50 -20.61 21.90 30.81
CA VAL A 50 -20.10 21.23 32.02
C VAL A 50 -19.07 20.21 31.57
N ALA A 51 -17.85 20.30 32.09
CA ALA A 51 -16.83 19.31 31.75
C ALA A 51 -17.16 17.95 32.37
N SER A 52 -16.95 16.88 31.60
CA SER A 52 -17.08 15.51 32.04
C SER A 52 -15.70 14.86 32.11
N ASP A 53 -15.07 14.97 33.28
CA ASP A 53 -13.71 14.48 33.49
C ASP A 53 -13.71 12.96 33.78
N GLY A 54 -12.84 12.23 33.08
CA GLY A 54 -12.56 10.81 33.30
C GLY A 54 -11.23 10.53 34.02
N PRO A 55 -10.91 9.25 34.28
CA PRO A 55 -9.70 8.82 34.97
C PRO A 55 -8.39 9.33 34.32
N ASP A 56 -8.31 9.33 32.99
CA ASP A 56 -7.14 9.78 32.22
C ASP A 56 -7.23 11.22 31.70
N THR A 57 -8.04 12.09 32.31
CA THR A 57 -8.27 13.48 31.83
C THR A 57 -6.98 14.26 31.57
N ALA A 58 -5.96 14.09 32.42
CA ALA A 58 -4.67 14.77 32.24
C ALA A 58 -3.93 14.31 30.97
N LEU A 59 -3.97 13.00 30.67
CA LEU A 59 -3.40 12.43 29.45
C LEU A 59 -4.16 12.92 28.22
N PHE A 60 -5.49 12.87 28.27
CA PHE A 60 -6.37 13.36 27.21
C PHE A 60 -6.13 14.83 26.88
N ARG A 61 -6.01 15.68 27.90
CA ARG A 61 -5.64 17.09 27.73
C ARG A 61 -4.27 17.25 27.07
N ARG A 62 -3.28 16.45 27.45
CA ARG A 62 -1.96 16.48 26.83
C ARG A 62 -2.02 16.08 25.36
N LEU A 63 -2.75 15.02 25.03
CA LEU A 63 -2.92 14.53 23.66
C LEU A 63 -3.63 15.55 22.77
N ALA A 64 -4.71 16.16 23.25
CA ALA A 64 -5.36 17.27 22.56
C ALA A 64 -4.43 18.47 22.39
N ALA A 65 -3.63 18.79 23.41
CA ALA A 65 -2.68 19.89 23.34
C ALA A 65 -1.53 19.63 22.36
N ILE A 66 -1.05 18.38 22.23
CA ILE A 66 -0.04 18.00 21.21
C ILE A 66 -0.56 18.35 19.82
N TYR A 67 -1.80 17.95 19.51
CA TYR A 67 -2.41 18.28 18.22
C TYR A 67 -2.57 19.80 18.05
N ALA A 68 -3.17 20.48 19.04
CA ALA A 68 -3.45 21.91 18.94
C ALA A 68 -2.17 22.77 18.80
N GLN A 69 -1.07 22.37 19.45
CA GLN A 69 0.24 23.03 19.36
C GLN A 69 0.95 22.74 18.04
N GLY A 70 0.84 21.53 17.51
CA GLY A 70 1.36 21.18 16.19
C GLY A 70 0.59 21.85 15.05
N HIS A 71 -0.66 22.24 15.29
CA HIS A 71 -1.49 22.94 14.31
C HIS A 71 -1.07 24.41 14.15
N ALA A 72 -1.12 24.92 12.91
CA ALA A 72 -0.62 26.25 12.56
C ALA A 72 -1.18 27.41 13.41
N PHE A 73 -2.43 27.31 13.86
CA PHE A 73 -3.08 28.37 14.64
C PHE A 73 -4.09 27.90 15.69
N MET A 74 -4.37 26.59 15.84
CA MET A 74 -5.43 26.08 16.73
C MET A 74 -5.15 26.47 18.19
N HIS A 75 -3.89 26.32 18.62
CA HIS A 75 -3.43 26.67 19.97
C HIS A 75 -3.74 28.11 20.42
N ARG A 76 -3.99 29.06 19.50
CA ARG A 76 -4.30 30.45 19.86
C ARG A 76 -5.68 30.58 20.50
N GLY A 77 -6.60 29.65 20.21
CA GLY A 77 -7.91 29.62 20.84
C GLY A 77 -8.84 30.79 20.51
N GLU A 78 -8.61 31.44 19.38
CA GLU A 78 -9.40 32.57 18.91
C GLU A 78 -10.67 32.08 18.17
N ASP A 79 -11.63 32.99 17.97
CA ASP A 79 -12.85 32.72 17.19
C ASP A 79 -12.54 32.75 15.68
N PHE A 80 -11.87 31.69 15.21
CA PHE A 80 -11.42 31.56 13.82
C PHE A 80 -12.57 31.37 12.83
N CYS A 81 -13.67 30.76 13.28
CA CYS A 81 -14.80 30.43 12.43
C CYS A 81 -15.93 31.46 12.51
N HIS A 82 -15.75 32.53 13.28
CA HIS A 82 -16.74 33.59 13.49
C HIS A 82 -18.09 33.06 14.01
N MET A 83 -18.02 32.03 14.85
CA MET A 83 -19.17 31.37 15.48
C MET A 83 -19.27 31.69 16.97
N ASN A 84 -18.49 32.66 17.45
CA ASN A 84 -18.35 33.00 18.87
C ASN A 84 -17.84 31.82 19.72
N GLU A 85 -17.00 30.97 19.12
CA GLU A 85 -16.36 29.83 19.77
C GLU A 85 -14.92 30.20 20.11
N ARG A 86 -14.52 30.05 21.38
CA ARG A 86 -13.17 30.36 21.84
C ARG A 86 -12.68 29.25 22.75
N PHE A 87 -11.62 28.57 22.34
CA PHE A 87 -11.09 27.39 23.02
C PHE A 87 -9.70 27.70 23.55
N ALA A 88 -9.57 28.02 24.83
CA ALA A 88 -8.27 28.38 25.40
C ALA A 88 -7.22 27.27 25.14
N GLY A 89 -6.11 27.62 24.49
CA GLY A 89 -5.07 26.66 24.10
C GLY A 89 -5.44 25.74 22.93
N GLY A 90 -6.56 26.01 22.25
CA GLY A 90 -7.06 25.21 21.11
C GLY A 90 -7.68 23.87 21.48
N ILE A 91 -8.02 23.67 22.76
CA ILE A 91 -8.58 22.40 23.25
C ILE A 91 -9.88 22.62 24.04
N THR A 92 -10.73 21.60 24.08
CA THR A 92 -11.94 21.59 24.92
C THR A 92 -12.26 20.18 25.40
N ASN A 93 -12.97 20.06 26.52
CA ASN A 93 -13.67 18.80 26.84
C ASN A 93 -14.95 18.73 25.98
N GLY A 94 -15.29 17.54 25.48
CA GLY A 94 -16.43 17.34 24.59
C GLY A 94 -17.76 17.79 25.21
N ALA A 95 -18.11 17.24 26.37
CA ALA A 95 -19.31 17.61 27.12
C ALA A 95 -19.36 19.11 27.51
N MET A 96 -18.19 19.74 27.72
CA MET A 96 -18.10 21.18 27.94
C MET A 96 -18.46 21.98 26.69
N TRP A 97 -18.17 21.48 25.49
CA TRP A 97 -18.53 22.15 24.24
C TRP A 97 -19.98 21.86 23.84
N TYR A 98 -20.36 20.58 23.72
CA TYR A 98 -21.74 20.10 23.59
C TYR A 98 -21.83 18.60 23.90
N ASP A 99 -22.94 18.17 24.48
CA ASP A 99 -23.17 16.80 24.95
C ASP A 99 -23.47 15.84 23.77
N VAL A 100 -22.66 14.80 23.58
CA VAL A 100 -22.79 13.80 22.50
C VAL A 100 -22.88 12.39 23.08
N PRO A 101 -24.08 11.95 23.52
CA PRO A 101 -24.24 10.60 24.04
C PRO A 101 -24.02 9.53 22.97
N GLY A 102 -23.14 8.57 23.26
CA GLY A 102 -22.84 7.44 22.37
C GLY A 102 -21.82 7.75 21.27
N GLY A 103 -20.94 8.74 21.48
CA GLY A 103 -19.82 9.05 20.59
C GLY A 103 -18.78 7.92 20.50
N MET A 104 -18.09 7.85 19.36
CA MET A 104 -17.00 6.89 19.12
C MET A 104 -15.79 7.15 20.03
N GLN A 105 -15.55 8.40 20.36
CA GLN A 105 -14.48 8.85 21.24
C GLN A 105 -14.59 8.22 22.64
N ASP A 106 -15.78 8.31 23.25
CA ASP A 106 -16.08 7.68 24.53
C ASP A 106 -16.07 6.15 24.41
N PHE A 107 -16.59 5.60 23.31
CA PHE A 107 -16.61 4.16 23.08
C PHE A 107 -15.21 3.54 23.05
N ASN A 108 -14.26 4.16 22.33
CA ASN A 108 -12.88 3.68 22.26
C ASN A 108 -12.27 3.56 23.67
N TYR A 109 -12.44 4.58 24.50
CA TYR A 109 -11.85 4.59 25.83
C TYR A 109 -12.56 3.67 26.83
N VAL A 110 -13.89 3.53 26.75
CA VAL A 110 -14.66 2.73 27.72
C VAL A 110 -14.63 1.22 27.39
N PHE A 111 -14.64 0.86 26.11
CA PHE A 111 -14.85 -0.53 25.68
C PHE A 111 -13.63 -1.16 24.98
N SER A 112 -12.52 -0.42 24.85
CA SER A 112 -11.27 -0.93 24.27
C SER A 112 -10.05 -0.38 25.02
N ASN A 113 -8.85 -0.76 24.57
CA ASN A 113 -7.59 -0.20 25.10
C ASN A 113 -7.23 1.16 24.45
N CYS A 114 -8.01 1.63 23.49
CA CYS A 114 -7.68 2.77 22.65
C CYS A 114 -8.08 4.10 23.27
N VAL A 115 -7.14 5.05 23.28
CA VAL A 115 -7.37 6.43 23.70
C VAL A 115 -7.70 7.27 22.46
N GLU A 116 -8.84 7.97 22.44
CA GLU A 116 -9.26 8.77 21.28
C GLU A 116 -9.50 10.25 21.61
N ILE A 117 -9.11 11.15 20.70
CA ILE A 117 -9.58 12.54 20.68
C ILE A 117 -10.38 12.83 19.41
N THR A 118 -11.28 13.81 19.44
CA THR A 118 -11.91 14.36 18.24
C THR A 118 -11.23 15.66 17.84
N VAL A 119 -10.92 15.83 16.57
CA VAL A 119 -10.22 17.02 16.06
C VAL A 119 -11.04 17.69 14.98
N GLU A 120 -11.40 18.94 15.22
CA GLU A 120 -12.02 19.82 14.24
C GLU A 120 -10.93 20.56 13.48
N LEU A 121 -10.75 20.17 12.21
CA LEU A 121 -9.59 20.56 11.41
C LEU A 121 -9.72 21.95 10.77
N SER A 122 -10.96 22.37 10.48
CA SER A 122 -11.24 23.59 9.73
C SER A 122 -12.68 24.07 9.94
N CYS A 123 -12.91 25.37 9.75
CA CYS A 123 -14.24 25.97 9.86
C CYS A 123 -15.26 25.45 8.84
N CYS A 124 -14.82 24.82 7.75
CA CYS A 124 -15.70 24.34 6.70
C CYS A 124 -15.78 22.83 6.73
N LYS A 125 -16.99 22.27 6.86
CA LYS A 125 -17.22 20.82 6.75
C LYS A 125 -16.85 20.25 5.38
N MET A 126 -16.90 21.09 4.35
CA MET A 126 -16.56 20.76 2.97
C MET A 126 -15.80 21.95 2.36
N PRO A 127 -14.52 22.13 2.71
CA PRO A 127 -13.74 23.25 2.21
C PRO A 127 -13.64 23.16 0.68
N PRO A 128 -13.68 24.29 -0.05
CA PRO A 128 -13.47 24.26 -1.50
C PRO A 128 -12.08 23.69 -1.79
N GLU A 129 -11.93 22.93 -2.88
CA GLU A 129 -10.68 22.26 -3.28
C GLU A 129 -9.45 23.15 -3.15
N SER A 130 -9.61 24.41 -3.53
CA SER A 130 -8.60 25.45 -3.46
C SER A 130 -7.99 25.63 -2.04
N LYS A 131 -8.72 25.33 -0.97
CA LYS A 131 -8.28 25.46 0.43
C LYS A 131 -7.61 24.19 0.97
N LEU A 132 -7.76 23.04 0.31
CA LEU A 132 -7.25 21.76 0.81
C LEU A 132 -5.75 21.77 1.09
N LEU A 133 -4.94 22.42 0.23
CA LEU A 133 -3.51 22.55 0.48
C LEU A 133 -3.20 23.38 1.73
N THR A 134 -3.99 24.44 1.99
CA THR A 134 -3.85 25.25 3.20
C THR A 134 -4.25 24.44 4.42
N GLU A 135 -5.39 23.75 4.39
CA GLU A 135 -5.84 22.89 5.50
C GLU A 135 -4.83 21.78 5.79
N TRP A 136 -4.29 21.15 4.75
CA TRP A 136 -3.21 20.16 4.88
C TRP A 136 -1.96 20.76 5.51
N LYS A 137 -1.45 21.90 5.01
CA LYS A 137 -0.28 22.57 5.59
C LYS A 137 -0.52 22.94 7.06
N SER A 138 -1.73 23.35 7.42
CA SER A 138 -2.10 23.71 8.79
C SER A 138 -2.15 22.51 9.74
N ASN A 139 -2.52 21.33 9.24
CA ASN A 139 -2.69 20.10 10.03
C ASN A 139 -1.51 19.12 9.97
N LYS A 140 -0.65 19.19 8.94
CA LYS A 140 0.41 18.20 8.68
C LYS A 140 1.30 17.92 9.90
N LYS A 141 1.84 18.98 10.52
CA LYS A 141 2.71 18.81 11.70
C LYS A 141 1.93 18.24 12.88
N ALA A 142 0.72 18.73 13.13
CA ALA A 142 -0.16 18.24 14.19
C ALA A 142 -0.46 16.75 14.08
N LEU A 143 -0.77 16.26 12.87
CA LEU A 143 -1.03 14.85 12.59
C LEU A 143 0.20 13.98 12.91
N LEU A 144 1.40 14.42 12.49
CA LEU A 144 2.65 13.70 12.75
C LEU A 144 2.99 13.68 14.24
N ASP A 145 2.93 14.84 14.91
CA ASP A 145 3.20 14.96 16.35
C ASP A 145 2.22 14.08 17.16
N TYR A 146 0.96 14.00 16.71
CA TYR A 146 -0.06 13.20 17.37
C TYR A 146 0.17 11.69 17.21
N ILE A 147 0.55 11.24 15.99
CA ILE A 147 0.91 9.84 15.77
C ILE A 147 2.12 9.44 16.60
N GLU A 148 3.14 10.32 16.70
CA GLU A 148 4.33 10.08 17.52
C GLU A 148 4.00 9.89 19.01
N ALA A 149 2.93 10.53 19.51
CA ALA A 149 2.47 10.41 20.90
C ALA A 149 2.06 8.97 21.29
N VAL A 150 1.84 8.07 20.33
CA VAL A 150 1.58 6.64 20.62
C VAL A 150 2.76 5.97 21.34
N HIS A 151 3.95 6.55 21.29
CA HIS A 151 5.14 6.06 21.99
C HIS A 151 5.26 6.54 23.44
N MET A 152 4.30 7.31 23.97
CA MET A 152 4.29 7.72 25.37
C MET A 152 3.98 6.55 26.33
N GLY A 153 4.38 6.68 27.60
CA GLY A 153 3.98 5.75 28.65
C GLY A 153 4.78 4.45 28.70
N VAL A 154 4.08 3.35 28.97
CA VAL A 154 4.67 2.04 29.23
C VAL A 154 4.12 1.00 28.27
N LYS A 155 4.99 0.12 27.76
CA LYS A 155 4.58 -1.10 27.03
C LYS A 155 5.30 -2.32 27.55
N GLY A 156 4.69 -3.49 27.39
CA GLY A 156 5.23 -4.67 28.05
C GLY A 156 4.55 -5.97 27.68
N LEU A 157 4.96 -7.01 28.40
CA LEU A 157 4.43 -8.37 28.27
C LEU A 157 3.98 -8.87 29.64
N VAL A 158 2.95 -9.71 29.66
CA VAL A 158 2.48 -10.42 30.84
C VAL A 158 2.58 -11.92 30.58
N PHE A 159 3.41 -12.58 31.37
CA PHE A 159 3.70 -14.00 31.28
C PHE A 159 3.31 -14.74 32.56
N ASP A 160 3.09 -16.04 32.45
CA ASP A 160 3.09 -16.93 33.61
C ASP A 160 4.52 -17.30 34.06
N GLU A 161 4.62 -18.08 35.14
CA GLU A 161 5.89 -18.60 35.67
C GLU A 161 6.70 -19.48 34.70
N ASN A 162 6.10 -19.95 33.60
CA ASN A 162 6.75 -20.76 32.57
C ASN A 162 7.04 -19.97 31.28
N ASN A 163 6.88 -18.63 31.30
CA ASN A 163 7.00 -17.74 30.15
C ASN A 163 5.92 -17.94 29.07
N ASN A 164 4.76 -18.51 29.40
CA ASN A 164 3.62 -18.51 28.48
C ASN A 164 2.88 -17.17 28.56
N PRO A 165 2.50 -16.56 27.42
CA PRO A 165 1.76 -15.30 27.42
C PRO A 165 0.37 -15.48 28.06
N ILE A 166 -0.03 -14.49 28.85
CA ILE A 166 -1.37 -14.46 29.45
C ILE A 166 -2.23 -13.49 28.65
N HIS A 167 -3.19 -14.04 27.88
CA HIS A 167 -4.20 -13.29 27.15
C HIS A 167 -5.29 -12.75 28.10
N GLY A 168 -5.71 -11.50 27.90
CA GLY A 168 -6.80 -10.89 28.67
C GLY A 168 -6.44 -10.57 30.13
N ALA A 169 -5.15 -10.49 30.47
CA ALA A 169 -4.72 -9.98 31.77
C ALA A 169 -4.99 -8.47 31.85
N PHE A 170 -5.51 -8.02 32.99
CA PHE A 170 -5.69 -6.60 33.27
C PHE A 170 -4.39 -5.98 33.73
N VAL A 171 -3.99 -4.89 33.09
CA VAL A 171 -2.86 -4.05 33.50
C VAL A 171 -3.40 -2.67 33.87
N GLY A 172 -3.18 -2.27 35.11
CA GLY A 172 -3.67 -1.02 35.68
C GLY A 172 -2.57 -0.20 36.34
N VAL A 173 -2.93 1.02 36.74
CA VAL A 173 -2.03 1.97 37.41
C VAL A 173 -2.68 2.39 38.72
N GLU A 174 -1.95 2.28 39.83
CA GLU A 174 -2.48 2.72 41.12
C GLU A 174 -2.86 4.21 41.08
N GLY A 175 -4.10 4.51 41.43
CA GLY A 175 -4.64 5.87 41.42
C GLY A 175 -5.27 6.31 40.10
N ILE A 176 -5.25 5.49 39.05
CA ILE A 176 -5.99 5.74 37.80
C ILE A 176 -7.02 4.63 37.59
N ASP A 177 -8.30 4.98 37.64
CA ASP A 177 -9.43 4.05 37.53
C ASP A 177 -9.74 3.69 36.06
N HIS A 178 -8.74 3.21 35.34
CA HIS A 178 -8.86 2.69 33.97
C HIS A 178 -7.74 1.68 33.70
N ASN A 179 -8.14 0.48 33.28
CA ASN A 179 -7.24 -0.64 33.03
C ASN A 179 -7.23 -0.99 31.54
N VAL A 180 -6.09 -1.48 31.05
CA VAL A 180 -5.95 -2.06 29.71
C VAL A 180 -5.84 -3.59 29.80
N THR A 181 -6.16 -4.27 28.72
CA THR A 181 -6.11 -5.74 28.63
C THR A 181 -5.00 -6.22 27.70
N THR A 182 -4.40 -7.37 28.00
CA THR A 182 -3.32 -7.92 27.16
C THR A 182 -3.84 -8.64 25.91
N THR A 183 -3.06 -8.59 24.83
CA THR A 183 -3.31 -9.35 23.58
C THR A 183 -3.08 -10.85 23.76
N GLU A 184 -3.37 -11.65 22.72
CA GLU A 184 -3.08 -13.09 22.70
C GLU A 184 -1.61 -13.43 22.99
N ARG A 185 -0.70 -12.50 22.67
CA ARG A 185 0.74 -12.61 22.93
C ARG A 185 1.15 -12.06 24.30
N GLY A 186 0.19 -11.69 25.14
CA GLY A 186 0.43 -11.09 26.46
C GLY A 186 0.90 -9.64 26.39
N GLU A 187 0.81 -8.97 25.24
CA GLU A 187 1.30 -7.60 25.07
C GLU A 187 0.33 -6.59 25.65
N TYR A 188 0.85 -5.53 26.28
CA TYR A 188 0.07 -4.38 26.69
C TYR A 188 0.77 -3.07 26.34
N TRP A 189 -0.03 -2.03 26.14
CA TRP A 189 0.41 -0.64 25.99
C TRP A 189 -0.46 0.24 26.87
N ARG A 190 0.17 1.04 27.71
CA ARG A 190 -0.47 1.97 28.62
C ARG A 190 0.15 3.34 28.46
N LEU A 191 -0.54 4.20 27.71
CA LEU A 191 -0.16 5.60 27.57
C LEU A 191 -0.23 6.28 28.93
N LEU A 192 0.85 6.98 29.30
CA LEU A 192 0.99 7.71 30.55
C LEU A 192 1.81 8.98 30.31
N LEU A 193 1.53 9.99 31.11
CA LEU A 193 2.38 11.18 31.18
C LEU A 193 3.72 10.84 31.86
N PRO A 194 4.76 11.67 31.68
CA PRO A 194 5.99 11.53 32.46
C PRO A 194 5.72 11.60 33.97
N GLY A 195 6.26 10.65 34.72
CA GLY A 195 6.00 10.51 36.15
C GLY A 195 6.45 9.18 36.73
N GLU A 196 6.29 9.04 38.05
CA GLU A 196 6.53 7.80 38.79
C GLU A 196 5.19 7.11 39.05
N TYR A 197 5.09 5.84 38.68
CA TYR A 197 3.85 5.06 38.78
C TYR A 197 4.09 3.71 39.45
N THR A 198 3.06 3.20 40.12
CA THR A 198 2.97 1.80 40.50
C THR A 198 1.99 1.12 39.55
N LEU A 199 2.51 0.26 38.67
CA LEU A 199 1.70 -0.59 37.81
C LEU A 199 1.31 -1.86 38.55
N PHE A 200 0.17 -2.43 38.17
CA PHE A 200 -0.21 -3.78 38.59
C PHE A 200 -0.76 -4.58 37.42
N ALA A 201 -0.52 -5.89 37.44
CA ALA A 201 -1.07 -6.83 36.48
C ALA A 201 -1.80 -7.97 37.21
N SER A 202 -2.98 -8.34 36.72
CA SER A 202 -3.81 -9.38 37.32
C SER A 202 -4.54 -10.20 36.25
N ALA A 203 -4.71 -11.49 36.50
CA ALA A 203 -5.44 -12.41 35.64
C ALA A 203 -6.11 -13.50 36.48
N VAL A 204 -7.24 -14.03 36.00
CA VAL A 204 -7.98 -15.09 36.69
C VAL A 204 -7.08 -16.34 36.84
N GLY A 205 -7.02 -16.89 38.06
CA GLY A 205 -6.17 -18.05 38.37
C GLY A 205 -4.72 -17.71 38.71
N PHE A 206 -4.33 -16.43 38.63
CA PHE A 206 -2.97 -15.97 38.92
C PHE A 206 -2.92 -15.01 40.12
N GLN A 207 -1.76 -14.93 40.77
CA GLN A 207 -1.49 -13.93 41.79
C GLN A 207 -1.18 -12.58 41.12
N ALA A 208 -1.82 -11.50 41.57
CA ALA A 208 -1.58 -10.17 41.03
C ALA A 208 -0.19 -9.66 41.44
N MET A 209 0.50 -9.00 40.50
CA MET A 209 1.85 -8.47 40.68
C MET A 209 1.85 -6.95 40.56
N ARG A 210 2.79 -6.30 41.27
CA ARG A 210 3.00 -4.85 41.24
C ARG A 210 4.44 -4.52 40.86
N ALA A 211 4.62 -3.40 40.18
CA ALA A 211 5.94 -2.88 39.84
C ALA A 211 5.94 -1.34 39.83
N SER A 212 7.00 -0.75 40.38
CA SER A 212 7.24 0.68 40.23
C SER A 212 7.94 0.96 38.90
N ILE A 213 7.52 2.01 38.21
CA ILE A 213 8.08 2.42 36.93
C ILE A 213 8.15 3.94 36.82
N THR A 214 9.25 4.41 36.26
CA THR A 214 9.43 5.79 35.86
C THR A 214 9.12 5.92 34.37
N VAL A 215 8.21 6.82 34.01
CA VAL A 215 7.95 7.24 32.63
C VAL A 215 8.65 8.57 32.42
N LYS A 216 9.51 8.65 31.39
CA LYS A 216 10.22 9.88 31.04
C LYS A 216 9.59 10.52 29.82
N ASP A 217 9.78 11.83 29.68
CA ASP A 217 9.33 12.56 28.51
C ASP A 217 10.12 12.12 27.26
N GLY A 218 9.43 11.85 26.16
CA GLY A 218 10.04 11.40 24.91
C GLY A 218 10.57 9.96 24.88
N GLU A 219 10.41 9.17 25.95
CA GLU A 219 10.87 7.77 26.00
C GLU A 219 9.71 6.81 26.34
N THR A 220 9.63 5.66 25.66
CA THR A 220 8.72 4.58 26.06
C THR A 220 9.39 3.69 27.10
N SER A 221 8.82 3.61 28.29
CA SER A 221 9.29 2.68 29.32
C SER A 221 8.79 1.26 29.03
N ARG A 222 9.57 0.24 29.43
CA ARG A 222 9.22 -1.17 29.23
C ARG A 222 9.20 -1.92 30.55
N HIS A 223 8.19 -2.77 30.74
CA HIS A 223 8.12 -3.66 31.89
C HIS A 223 7.51 -5.00 31.51
N VAL A 224 7.99 -6.08 32.13
CA VAL A 224 7.45 -7.43 31.93
C VAL A 224 6.97 -7.94 33.27
N PHE A 225 5.72 -8.37 33.31
CA PHE A 225 5.13 -9.01 34.47
C PHE A 225 5.21 -10.53 34.35
N HIS A 226 5.58 -11.19 35.44
CA HIS A 226 5.47 -12.64 35.60
C HIS A 226 4.49 -12.94 36.72
N LEU A 227 3.33 -13.49 36.37
CA LEU A 227 2.23 -13.78 37.29
C LEU A 227 2.29 -15.27 37.69
N PRO A 228 2.60 -15.60 38.95
CA PRO A 228 2.59 -17.00 39.40
C PRO A 228 1.15 -17.50 39.58
N ARG A 229 0.93 -18.81 39.41
CA ARG A 229 -0.41 -19.40 39.64
C ARG A 229 -0.77 -19.36 41.13
N ARG A 230 -2.05 -19.09 41.45
CA ARG A 230 -2.54 -19.19 42.84
C ARG A 230 -2.47 -20.66 43.29
N SER A 231 -1.91 -20.94 44.46
CA SER A 231 -1.90 -22.29 45.03
C SER A 231 -3.28 -22.68 45.58
N ASP A 232 -3.70 -23.93 45.34
CA ASP A 232 -5.01 -24.53 45.69
C ASP A 232 -5.37 -24.50 47.20
N SER A 233 -4.56 -23.89 48.06
CA SER A 233 -4.77 -23.81 49.51
C SER A 233 -5.03 -22.39 50.05
N SER A 234 -5.28 -21.41 49.20
CA SER A 234 -5.77 -20.09 49.64
C SER A 234 -7.24 -19.93 49.26
N ALA A 235 -8.10 -19.82 50.28
CA ALA A 235 -9.51 -19.51 50.10
C ALA A 235 -9.66 -18.24 49.24
N PRO A 236 -10.74 -18.11 48.44
CA PRO A 236 -10.95 -16.92 47.62
C PRO A 236 -10.95 -15.71 48.54
N ASP A 237 -9.98 -14.82 48.37
CA ASP A 237 -9.95 -13.56 49.08
C ASP A 237 -11.11 -12.73 48.54
N SER A 238 -12.23 -12.77 49.28
CA SER A 238 -13.52 -12.17 48.95
C SER A 238 -13.46 -10.66 48.64
N SER A 239 -12.31 -10.02 48.86
CA SER A 239 -12.02 -8.64 48.48
C SER A 239 -11.49 -8.50 47.04
N SER A 240 -10.73 -9.46 46.52
CA SER A 240 -10.11 -9.38 45.19
C SER A 240 -11.02 -9.89 44.07
N ASP A 241 -11.82 -10.94 44.35
CA ASP A 241 -12.72 -11.53 43.37
C ASP A 241 -14.04 -10.73 43.25
N GLN A 242 -14.44 -9.95 44.27
CA GLN A 242 -15.57 -9.01 44.18
C GLN A 242 -15.24 -7.76 43.35
N VAL A 243 -13.98 -7.32 43.32
CA VAL A 243 -13.54 -6.18 42.49
C VAL A 243 -13.45 -6.61 41.02
N ALA A 244 -12.94 -7.81 40.73
CA ALA A 244 -12.91 -8.36 39.37
C ALA A 244 -14.33 -8.59 38.79
N ALA A 245 -15.29 -9.00 39.62
CA ALA A 245 -16.68 -9.21 39.20
C ALA A 245 -17.51 -7.90 39.10
N ALA A 246 -17.22 -6.89 39.93
CA ALA A 246 -17.90 -5.59 39.90
C ALA A 246 -17.51 -4.73 38.68
N ILE A 247 -16.30 -4.92 38.14
CA ILE A 247 -15.82 -4.20 36.94
C ILE A 247 -16.42 -4.80 35.65
N ALA A 248 -16.84 -6.07 35.66
CA ALA A 248 -17.31 -6.77 34.47
C ALA A 248 -18.81 -6.55 34.11
N GLY A 249 -19.60 -5.87 34.96
CA GLY A 249 -21.06 -5.79 34.79
C GLY A 249 -21.65 -4.38 34.93
N GLY A 250 -21.70 -3.60 33.84
CA GLY A 250 -22.42 -2.32 33.76
C GLY A 250 -23.56 -2.35 32.74
N ALA A 251 -24.81 -2.16 33.19
CA ALA A 251 -26.04 -2.15 32.38
C ALA A 251 -26.77 -0.78 32.38
N PHE A 252 -27.58 -0.57 31.33
CA PHE A 252 -28.21 0.63 30.74
C PHE A 252 -29.42 1.35 31.47
N VAL A 253 -29.75 2.54 30.91
CA VAL A 253 -31.06 3.27 30.65
C VAL A 253 -31.55 4.47 31.55
N SER A 254 -31.74 5.68 30.94
CA SER A 254 -33.03 6.36 30.58
C SER A 254 -33.37 7.83 31.00
N LYS A 255 -33.87 8.59 30.00
CA LYS A 255 -34.87 9.72 29.94
C LYS A 255 -34.36 11.17 30.18
N ILE A 256 -34.75 12.21 29.41
CA ILE A 256 -36.08 12.88 29.22
C ILE A 256 -35.99 13.90 28.03
N GLY A 257 -37.11 14.22 27.32
CA GLY A 257 -37.28 15.42 26.45
C GLY A 257 -38.40 16.38 26.98
N PRO A 258 -39.06 17.27 26.22
CA PRO A 258 -38.68 18.15 25.10
C PRO A 258 -38.99 19.67 25.38
N SER A 259 -38.62 20.61 24.48
CA SER A 259 -39.48 21.73 23.98
C SER A 259 -38.79 23.09 23.70
N ALA A 260 -39.08 23.59 22.48
CA ALA A 260 -39.34 24.98 22.04
C ALA A 260 -38.18 25.97 21.70
N THR A 261 -38.01 26.12 20.37
CA THR A 261 -37.58 27.26 19.51
C THR A 261 -38.19 28.64 19.86
N PRO A 262 -37.59 29.82 19.53
CA PRO A 262 -37.64 30.44 18.17
C PRO A 262 -36.46 31.45 17.85
N PRO A 263 -36.55 32.43 16.90
CA PRO A 263 -36.11 32.37 15.49
C PRO A 263 -35.04 33.46 15.11
N PRO A 264 -34.63 33.60 13.83
CA PRO A 264 -33.37 34.24 13.40
C PRO A 264 -33.53 35.66 12.79
N PRO A 265 -32.41 36.35 12.48
CA PRO A 265 -32.31 37.16 11.25
C PRO A 265 -31.00 36.88 10.50
N THR A 266 -30.99 36.40 9.25
CA THR A 266 -31.13 37.12 7.96
C THR A 266 -30.12 38.26 7.72
N VAL A 267 -29.22 38.11 6.74
CA VAL A 267 -29.20 38.80 5.42
C VAL A 267 -27.77 39.00 4.86
N SER A 268 -27.68 38.68 3.55
CA SER A 268 -26.84 39.20 2.45
C SER A 268 -25.33 38.94 2.38
N SER A 269 -25.02 37.98 1.49
CA SER A 269 -24.30 38.17 0.22
C SER A 269 -23.47 39.44 -0.01
N SER A 270 -22.20 39.25 -0.36
CA SER A 270 -21.70 39.81 -1.64
C SER A 270 -20.54 38.98 -2.18
N THR A 271 -20.59 38.77 -3.48
CA THR A 271 -19.69 38.03 -4.35
C THR A 271 -18.44 38.83 -4.70
N ALA A 272 -17.28 38.18 -4.68
CA ALA A 272 -16.14 38.54 -5.54
C ALA A 272 -15.21 37.32 -5.69
N SER A 273 -15.03 36.85 -6.93
CA SER A 273 -14.07 35.81 -7.29
C SER A 273 -12.65 36.40 -7.41
N PRO A 274 -11.59 35.66 -7.01
CA PRO A 274 -10.22 35.93 -7.45
C PRO A 274 -9.46 34.71 -8.04
N PRO A 275 -8.29 34.93 -8.70
CA PRO A 275 -7.68 34.06 -9.73
C PRO A 275 -6.56 33.07 -9.28
N THR A 276 -6.30 32.09 -10.17
CA THR A 276 -5.24 31.05 -10.41
C THR A 276 -4.08 30.77 -9.42
N LYS A 277 -3.84 29.46 -9.13
CA LYS A 277 -3.00 28.87 -8.03
C LYS A 277 -1.74 28.05 -8.42
N GLU A 278 -1.41 27.88 -9.69
CA GLU A 278 -0.34 26.96 -10.15
C GLU A 278 1.09 27.20 -9.63
N PRO A 279 1.61 28.44 -9.47
CA PRO A 279 3.02 28.65 -9.13
C PRO A 279 3.44 28.16 -7.73
N GLU A 280 2.51 27.96 -6.81
CA GLU A 280 2.80 27.62 -5.40
C GLU A 280 3.06 26.11 -5.21
N LEU A 281 2.46 25.25 -6.04
CA LEU A 281 2.63 23.79 -5.95
C LEU A 281 4.03 23.38 -6.41
N ALA A 282 4.47 23.89 -7.56
CA ALA A 282 5.81 23.62 -8.10
C ALA A 282 6.91 23.97 -7.09
N GLN A 283 6.82 25.15 -6.44
CA GLN A 283 7.79 25.56 -5.42
C GLN A 283 7.82 24.65 -4.20
N THR A 284 6.65 24.14 -3.78
CA THR A 284 6.55 23.26 -2.61
C THR A 284 7.19 21.89 -2.91
N LEU A 285 6.89 21.32 -4.08
CA LEU A 285 7.43 20.02 -4.49
C LEU A 285 8.92 20.07 -4.81
N SER A 286 9.42 21.22 -5.28
CA SER A 286 10.86 21.41 -5.47
C SER A 286 11.68 21.24 -4.20
N ALA A 287 11.09 21.44 -3.02
CA ALA A 287 11.77 21.25 -1.74
C ALA A 287 11.91 19.76 -1.33
N GLU A 288 11.26 18.84 -2.05
CA GLU A 288 11.43 17.39 -1.85
C GLU A 288 12.72 16.85 -2.47
N PHE A 289 13.32 17.64 -3.37
CA PHE A 289 14.55 17.33 -4.07
C PHE A 289 15.72 18.11 -3.43
N LEU A 290 16.92 17.53 -3.44
CA LEU A 290 18.13 18.24 -2.99
C LEU A 290 18.40 19.46 -3.87
N THR A 291 18.03 19.36 -5.14
CA THR A 291 18.05 20.46 -6.09
C THR A 291 16.68 20.57 -6.74
N PRO A 292 16.06 21.76 -6.87
CA PRO A 292 14.77 21.90 -7.52
C PRO A 292 14.76 21.22 -8.90
N PRO A 293 13.73 20.40 -9.22
CA PRO A 293 13.57 19.85 -10.55
C PRO A 293 13.16 20.95 -11.52
N ASP A 294 13.64 20.82 -12.76
CA ASP A 294 13.16 21.63 -13.86
C ASP A 294 11.90 20.97 -14.41
N TRP A 295 10.76 21.65 -14.31
CA TRP A 295 9.46 21.12 -14.71
C TRP A 295 9.29 21.34 -16.21
N GLN A 296 9.93 20.47 -16.99
CA GLN A 296 9.96 20.53 -18.44
C GLN A 296 9.84 19.14 -19.06
N HIS A 297 9.37 19.11 -20.30
CA HIS A 297 9.43 17.92 -21.14
C HIS A 297 10.85 17.77 -21.71
N HIS A 298 11.42 16.58 -21.58
CA HIS A 298 12.78 16.31 -22.04
C HIS A 298 12.73 15.64 -23.42
N ASP A 299 13.20 16.32 -24.47
CA ASP A 299 13.54 15.68 -25.75
C ASP A 299 14.62 14.58 -25.58
N TYR A 300 14.88 13.80 -26.62
CA TYR A 300 15.81 12.67 -26.52
C TYR A 300 17.21 13.13 -26.10
N ALA A 301 17.71 14.23 -26.65
CA ALA A 301 19.05 14.73 -26.34
C ALA A 301 19.16 15.24 -24.89
N SER A 302 18.16 15.99 -24.43
CA SER A 302 18.08 16.47 -23.05
C SER A 302 17.86 15.33 -22.06
N MET A 303 17.00 14.35 -22.36
CA MET A 303 16.80 13.14 -21.55
C MET A 303 18.09 12.32 -21.43
N GLU A 304 18.81 12.09 -22.54
CA GLU A 304 20.09 11.38 -22.53
C GLU A 304 21.12 12.13 -21.66
N SER A 305 21.24 13.44 -21.87
CA SER A 305 22.14 14.28 -21.06
C SER A 305 21.77 14.22 -19.57
N TRP A 306 20.48 14.27 -19.26
CA TRP A 306 19.96 14.22 -17.90
C TRP A 306 20.28 12.90 -17.21
N LEU A 307 20.07 11.77 -17.89
CA LEU A 307 20.36 10.43 -17.36
C LEU A 307 21.85 10.24 -17.12
N ARG A 308 22.69 10.73 -18.04
CA ARG A 308 24.16 10.68 -17.91
C ARG A 308 24.65 11.52 -16.74
N ASP A 309 24.10 12.72 -16.57
CA ASP A 309 24.42 13.60 -15.45
C ASP A 309 24.04 12.95 -14.12
N LEU A 310 22.83 12.40 -14.01
CA LEU A 310 22.39 11.73 -12.78
C LEU A 310 23.29 10.53 -12.45
N ALA A 311 23.61 9.69 -13.44
CA ALA A 311 24.51 8.55 -13.26
C ALA A 311 25.94 8.98 -12.85
N THR A 312 26.40 10.13 -13.34
CA THR A 312 27.71 10.68 -12.98
C THR A 312 27.72 11.24 -11.56
N ARG A 313 26.60 11.81 -11.09
CA ARG A 313 26.45 12.36 -9.73
C ARG A 313 26.28 11.29 -8.66
N TYR A 314 25.65 10.16 -9.00
CA TYR A 314 25.36 9.06 -8.06
C TYR A 314 25.93 7.72 -8.54
N PRO A 315 27.24 7.62 -8.81
CA PRO A 315 27.84 6.44 -9.43
C PRO A 315 27.82 5.20 -8.53
N ASP A 316 27.78 5.40 -7.22
CA ASP A 316 27.78 4.30 -6.24
C ASP A 316 26.45 3.54 -6.21
N ILE A 317 25.36 4.18 -6.63
CA ILE A 317 24.00 3.60 -6.58
C ILE A 317 23.30 3.57 -7.93
N THR A 318 23.99 3.93 -9.02
CA THR A 318 23.37 3.94 -10.35
C THR A 318 24.26 3.35 -11.43
N ARG A 319 23.61 2.83 -12.47
CA ARG A 319 24.27 2.44 -13.72
C ARG A 319 23.38 2.72 -14.92
N LEU A 320 23.86 3.58 -15.81
CA LEU A 320 23.20 3.85 -17.09
C LEU A 320 23.68 2.86 -18.16
N TYR A 321 22.75 2.21 -18.85
CA TYR A 321 23.04 1.36 -20.00
C TYR A 321 21.92 1.45 -21.03
N SER A 322 22.14 0.86 -22.21
CA SER A 322 21.13 0.79 -23.27
C SER A 322 20.61 -0.64 -23.43
N ALA A 323 19.29 -0.79 -23.50
CA ALA A 323 18.63 -2.06 -23.81
C ALA A 323 18.59 -2.36 -25.32
N GLY A 324 18.93 -1.39 -26.18
CA GLY A 324 18.91 -1.54 -27.63
C GLY A 324 18.84 -0.19 -28.34
N VAL A 325 18.52 -0.19 -29.62
CA VAL A 325 18.33 1.04 -30.40
C VAL A 325 16.99 1.03 -31.11
N SER A 326 16.39 2.20 -31.24
CA SER A 326 15.18 2.42 -32.03
C SER A 326 15.46 2.32 -33.53
N VAL A 327 14.42 2.34 -34.35
CA VAL A 327 14.50 2.40 -35.81
C VAL A 327 15.41 3.55 -36.30
N GLN A 328 15.33 4.73 -35.67
CA GLN A 328 16.15 5.89 -36.00
C GLN A 328 17.48 5.95 -35.23
N ASN A 329 17.95 4.83 -34.66
CA ASN A 329 19.21 4.70 -33.92
C ASN A 329 19.29 5.52 -32.63
N ARG A 330 18.17 5.78 -31.94
CA ARG A 330 18.15 6.35 -30.58
C ARG A 330 18.30 5.23 -29.57
N GLN A 331 19.09 5.44 -28.51
CA GLN A 331 19.30 4.42 -27.49
C GLN A 331 18.05 4.25 -26.62
N LEU A 332 17.67 3.00 -26.35
CA LEU A 332 16.65 2.69 -25.34
C LEU A 332 17.32 2.69 -23.96
N TRP A 333 17.51 3.89 -23.41
CA TRP A 333 18.20 4.08 -22.14
C TRP A 333 17.47 3.45 -20.96
N VAL A 334 18.24 2.77 -20.11
CA VAL A 334 17.81 2.23 -18.82
C VAL A 334 18.75 2.73 -17.74
N LEU A 335 18.21 3.38 -16.72
CA LEU A 335 18.92 3.70 -15.49
C LEU A 335 18.61 2.63 -14.44
N GLU A 336 19.64 1.88 -14.06
CA GLU A 336 19.62 1.01 -12.90
C GLU A 336 19.88 1.81 -11.63
N VAL A 337 19.12 1.55 -10.58
CA VAL A 337 19.27 2.12 -9.23
C VAL A 337 19.24 0.99 -8.19
N SER A 338 20.36 0.77 -7.51
CA SER A 338 20.59 -0.26 -6.48
C SER A 338 21.85 0.11 -5.70
N ASP A 339 22.05 -0.37 -4.48
CA ASP A 339 23.30 -0.17 -3.74
C ASP A 339 24.49 -0.98 -4.29
N ASN A 340 24.24 -1.94 -5.20
CA ASN A 340 25.28 -2.70 -5.91
C ASN A 340 25.07 -2.69 -7.43
N PRO A 341 25.14 -1.51 -8.09
CA PRO A 341 24.79 -1.39 -9.49
C PRO A 341 25.74 -2.18 -10.40
N GLY A 342 25.18 -2.88 -11.37
CA GLY A 342 25.87 -3.69 -12.37
C GLY A 342 25.83 -5.19 -12.10
N ARG A 343 25.35 -5.62 -10.94
CA ARG A 343 25.37 -7.02 -10.51
C ARG A 343 24.04 -7.41 -9.87
N HIS A 344 23.54 -8.57 -10.25
CA HIS A 344 22.47 -9.23 -9.52
C HIS A 344 23.00 -9.81 -8.20
N GLU A 345 22.34 -9.49 -7.09
CA GLU A 345 22.63 -10.06 -5.78
C GLU A 345 21.64 -11.19 -5.46
N PRO A 346 22.12 -12.40 -5.09
CA PRO A 346 21.22 -13.52 -4.86
C PRO A 346 20.18 -13.23 -3.76
N GLY A 347 18.90 -13.37 -4.09
CA GLY A 347 17.76 -13.06 -3.21
C GLY A 347 17.24 -11.62 -3.29
N GLU A 348 17.93 -10.72 -4.01
CA GLU A 348 17.45 -9.37 -4.32
C GLU A 348 16.54 -9.41 -5.58
N PRO A 349 15.24 -9.08 -5.49
CA PRO A 349 14.37 -9.05 -6.65
C PRO A 349 14.76 -7.95 -7.64
N GLU A 350 14.66 -8.29 -8.93
CA GLU A 350 14.79 -7.34 -10.02
C GLU A 350 13.41 -6.74 -10.34
N PHE A 351 13.34 -5.41 -10.43
CA PHE A 351 12.12 -4.67 -10.74
C PHE A 351 12.34 -3.79 -11.98
N LYS A 352 11.32 -3.60 -12.82
CA LYS A 352 11.40 -2.60 -13.90
C LYS A 352 10.17 -1.71 -14.07
N TYR A 353 10.43 -0.46 -14.41
CA TYR A 353 9.45 0.44 -14.99
C TYR A 353 9.81 0.79 -16.43
N VAL A 354 8.80 0.78 -17.31
CA VAL A 354 8.93 1.17 -18.71
C VAL A 354 7.89 2.24 -19.01
N ALA A 355 8.27 3.32 -19.68
CA ALA A 355 7.30 4.34 -20.08
C ALA A 355 7.45 4.73 -21.55
N ASN A 356 6.44 5.46 -22.03
CA ASN A 356 6.49 6.14 -23.32
C ASN A 356 6.78 5.16 -24.46
N MET A 357 6.13 3.98 -24.40
CA MET A 357 6.08 3.03 -25.51
C MET A 357 5.16 3.53 -26.63
N HIS A 358 4.17 4.34 -26.27
CA HIS A 358 3.56 5.30 -27.18
C HIS A 358 4.24 6.65 -27.01
N GLY A 359 4.78 7.19 -28.08
CA GLY A 359 5.61 8.40 -28.00
C GLY A 359 4.85 9.65 -27.54
N ASP A 360 3.55 9.72 -27.80
CA ASP A 360 2.66 10.82 -27.44
C ASP A 360 2.13 10.76 -25.99
N GLU A 361 2.40 9.66 -25.28
CA GLU A 361 2.00 9.44 -23.89
C GLU A 361 3.19 9.77 -22.99
N THR A 362 3.33 11.05 -22.63
CA THR A 362 4.59 11.62 -22.13
C THR A 362 4.70 11.70 -20.61
N VAL A 363 3.58 11.66 -19.88
CA VAL A 363 3.60 11.77 -18.41
C VAL A 363 4.46 10.69 -17.78
N GLY A 364 4.34 9.43 -18.23
CA GLY A 364 5.16 8.33 -17.74
C GLY A 364 6.66 8.56 -17.91
N ARG A 365 7.09 9.14 -19.04
CA ARG A 365 8.49 9.47 -19.31
C ARG A 365 9.05 10.39 -18.24
N GLU A 366 8.34 11.49 -17.99
CA GLU A 366 8.78 12.51 -17.04
C GLU A 366 8.66 12.02 -15.58
N MET A 367 7.64 11.24 -15.24
CA MET A 367 7.50 10.63 -13.91
C MET A 367 8.65 9.68 -13.60
N LEU A 368 9.12 8.91 -14.58
CA LEU A 368 10.25 8.01 -14.40
C LEU A 368 11.59 8.74 -14.28
N LEU A 369 11.79 9.86 -14.99
CA LEU A 369 12.95 10.73 -14.76
C LEU A 369 12.91 11.32 -13.34
N LEU A 370 11.78 11.88 -12.92
CA LEU A 370 11.64 12.43 -11.57
C LEU A 370 11.84 11.37 -10.47
N LEU A 371 11.31 10.16 -10.66
CA LEU A 371 11.50 9.03 -9.76
C LEU A 371 12.97 8.64 -9.64
N ALA A 372 13.68 8.50 -10.76
CA ALA A 372 15.11 8.17 -10.76
C ALA A 372 15.92 9.18 -9.93
N ARG A 373 15.65 10.47 -10.11
CA ARG A 373 16.29 11.53 -9.31
C ARG A 373 15.88 11.46 -7.85
N TYR A 374 14.60 11.26 -7.56
CA TYR A 374 14.08 11.18 -6.20
C TYR A 374 14.75 10.04 -5.43
N LEU A 375 14.89 8.86 -6.04
CA LEU A 375 15.59 7.72 -5.45
C LEU A 375 17.05 8.07 -5.15
N CYS A 376 17.76 8.71 -6.08
CA CYS A 376 19.15 9.08 -5.89
C CYS A 376 19.35 10.16 -4.80
N GLU A 377 18.57 11.24 -4.88
CA GLU A 377 18.73 12.42 -4.01
C GLU A 377 18.26 12.17 -2.57
N THR A 378 17.29 11.27 -2.38
CA THR A 378 16.74 10.95 -1.06
C THR A 378 17.31 9.68 -0.45
N TYR A 379 18.21 8.95 -1.14
CA TYR A 379 18.84 7.73 -0.64
C TYR A 379 19.48 7.89 0.76
N ALA A 380 20.17 9.00 1.00
CA ALA A 380 20.82 9.25 2.29
C ALA A 380 19.87 9.72 3.39
N THR A 381 18.69 10.23 3.04
CA THR A 381 17.82 11.00 3.97
C THR A 381 16.46 10.35 4.22
N SER A 382 15.96 9.52 3.29
CA SER A 382 14.68 8.81 3.37
C SER A 382 14.90 7.33 3.64
N ASN A 383 14.33 6.83 4.75
CA ASN A 383 14.37 5.40 5.06
C ASN A 383 13.68 4.56 3.99
N GLN A 384 12.55 5.03 3.44
CA GLN A 384 11.80 4.33 2.41
C GLN A 384 12.65 4.16 1.14
N THR A 385 13.24 5.26 0.66
CA THR A 385 14.11 5.24 -0.52
C THR A 385 15.31 4.34 -0.31
N ARG A 386 15.98 4.46 0.85
CA ARG A 386 17.11 3.61 1.19
C ARG A 386 16.73 2.13 1.23
N ASP A 387 15.57 1.80 1.79
CA ASP A 387 15.08 0.43 1.85
C ASP A 387 14.77 -0.12 0.46
N ILE A 388 14.19 0.69 -0.44
CA ILE A 388 13.99 0.30 -1.84
C ILE A 388 15.34 0.03 -2.52
N VAL A 389 16.26 0.99 -2.48
CA VAL A 389 17.56 0.91 -3.19
C VAL A 389 18.44 -0.23 -2.67
N ASN A 390 18.32 -0.59 -1.38
CA ASN A 390 19.12 -1.67 -0.77
C ASN A 390 18.49 -3.06 -0.87
N LYS A 391 17.22 -3.17 -1.27
CA LYS A 391 16.48 -4.45 -1.25
C LYS A 391 15.89 -4.80 -2.60
N VAL A 392 15.85 -3.87 -3.55
CA VAL A 392 15.25 -4.06 -4.87
C VAL A 392 16.17 -3.43 -5.89
N ARG A 393 16.52 -4.22 -6.91
CA ARG A 393 17.30 -3.72 -8.04
C ARG A 393 16.36 -3.10 -9.06
N VAL A 394 16.25 -1.79 -9.03
CA VAL A 394 15.26 -1.02 -9.80
C VAL A 394 15.85 -0.65 -11.16
N HIS A 395 15.17 -1.02 -12.24
CA HIS A 395 15.52 -0.63 -13.61
C HIS A 395 14.47 0.29 -14.23
N ILE A 396 14.88 1.49 -14.66
CA ILE A 396 13.96 2.53 -15.16
C ILE A 396 14.26 2.80 -16.62
N MET A 397 13.30 2.53 -17.51
CA MET A 397 13.34 2.90 -18.93
C MET A 397 12.34 4.05 -19.19
N PRO A 398 12.79 5.31 -19.22
CA PRO A 398 11.87 6.45 -19.38
C PRO A 398 11.19 6.51 -20.76
N SER A 399 11.81 5.95 -21.81
CA SER A 399 11.24 5.96 -23.15
C SER A 399 11.62 4.70 -23.93
N MET A 400 10.62 3.84 -24.16
CA MET A 400 10.74 2.71 -25.07
C MET A 400 10.61 3.14 -26.54
N ASN A 401 9.82 4.18 -26.84
CA ASN A 401 9.62 4.72 -28.18
C ASN A 401 10.12 6.18 -28.29
N PRO A 402 11.45 6.40 -28.24
CA PRO A 402 12.00 7.74 -28.36
C PRO A 402 11.76 8.34 -29.76
N ASP A 403 11.56 7.52 -30.79
CA ASP A 403 11.29 8.02 -32.14
C ASP A 403 9.89 8.62 -32.26
N GLY A 404 8.89 7.94 -31.72
CA GLY A 404 7.53 8.44 -31.62
C GLY A 404 7.44 9.73 -30.80
N TYR A 405 8.17 9.81 -29.68
CA TYR A 405 8.19 11.01 -28.83
C TYR A 405 8.67 12.24 -29.61
N GLU A 406 9.74 12.11 -30.38
CA GLU A 406 10.31 13.22 -31.17
C GLU A 406 9.41 13.68 -32.32
N ASN A 407 8.47 12.83 -32.73
CA ASN A 407 7.43 13.14 -33.70
C ASN A 407 6.11 13.57 -33.03
N SER A 408 6.06 13.59 -31.70
CA SER A 408 4.93 14.06 -30.91
C SER A 408 5.02 15.56 -30.69
N THR A 409 3.88 16.18 -30.40
CA THR A 409 3.80 17.61 -30.07
C THR A 409 2.86 17.80 -28.90
N GLU A 410 3.18 18.76 -28.04
CA GLU A 410 2.31 19.24 -26.95
C GLU A 410 1.00 19.76 -27.55
N ASN A 411 -0.06 18.93 -27.54
CA ASN A 411 -1.30 19.23 -28.28
C ASN A 411 -2.58 18.60 -27.68
N GLY A 412 -2.62 18.42 -26.34
CA GLY A 412 -3.85 18.06 -25.63
C GLY A 412 -4.26 16.57 -25.73
N PRO A 413 -5.46 16.21 -25.22
CA PRO A 413 -5.79 14.83 -24.82
C PRO A 413 -5.98 13.79 -25.94
N PHE A 414 -6.04 14.22 -27.21
CA PHE A 414 -6.45 13.35 -28.33
C PHE A 414 -5.42 13.25 -29.46
N SER A 415 -4.21 13.77 -29.29
CA SER A 415 -3.16 13.55 -30.30
C SER A 415 -2.91 12.05 -30.46
N GLN A 416 -2.76 11.59 -31.71
CA GLN A 416 -2.19 10.29 -32.04
C GLN A 416 -0.86 10.44 -32.81
N PHE A 417 -0.43 11.69 -33.04
CA PHE A 417 0.82 11.98 -33.71
C PHE A 417 1.98 11.62 -32.80
N GLY A 418 2.81 10.68 -33.26
CA GLY A 418 3.95 10.17 -32.50
C GLY A 418 3.64 8.98 -31.59
N ARG A 419 2.40 8.47 -31.58
CA ARG A 419 2.04 7.23 -30.86
C ARG A 419 2.89 6.04 -31.30
N MET A 420 2.90 5.76 -32.59
CA MET A 420 3.58 4.60 -33.19
C MET A 420 5.10 4.80 -33.25
N ASN A 421 5.86 3.73 -33.48
CA ASN A 421 7.30 3.85 -33.74
C ASN A 421 7.57 4.45 -35.14
N ALA A 422 8.83 4.60 -35.54
CA ALA A 422 9.19 5.25 -36.81
C ALA A 422 8.72 4.49 -38.08
N HIS A 423 8.42 3.19 -37.97
CA HIS A 423 7.82 2.41 -39.06
C HIS A 423 6.29 2.45 -39.08
N GLY A 424 5.65 3.15 -38.14
CA GLY A 424 4.20 3.22 -38.03
C GLY A 424 3.58 1.95 -37.42
N ILE A 425 4.31 1.25 -36.56
CA ILE A 425 3.81 0.10 -35.79
C ILE A 425 3.48 0.54 -34.36
N ASP A 426 2.34 0.08 -33.84
CA ASP A 426 1.99 0.23 -32.42
C ASP A 426 2.78 -0.80 -31.61
N LEU A 427 3.76 -0.35 -30.82
CA LEU A 427 4.64 -1.23 -30.06
C LEU A 427 3.85 -2.06 -29.02
N ASN A 428 2.72 -1.58 -28.53
CA ASN A 428 1.83 -2.34 -27.64
C ASN A 428 0.80 -3.20 -28.41
N ARG A 429 1.08 -3.51 -29.67
CA ARG A 429 0.44 -4.55 -30.50
C ARG A 429 1.47 -5.45 -31.20
N ASN A 430 2.76 -5.28 -30.89
CA ASN A 430 3.86 -5.88 -31.64
C ASN A 430 4.54 -7.07 -30.92
N PHE A 431 4.21 -7.31 -29.65
CA PHE A 431 4.71 -8.47 -28.92
C PHE A 431 4.02 -9.76 -29.37
N PRO A 432 4.70 -10.93 -29.33
CA PRO A 432 4.06 -12.22 -29.54
C PRO A 432 2.89 -12.43 -28.57
N ASP A 433 1.72 -12.79 -29.09
CA ASP A 433 0.51 -12.96 -28.30
C ASP A 433 0.24 -14.44 -27.99
N ARG A 434 -0.31 -14.72 -26.81
CA ARG A 434 -0.67 -16.08 -26.36
C ARG A 434 -1.76 -16.74 -27.22
N LEU A 435 -2.54 -15.96 -27.97
CA LEU A 435 -3.63 -16.39 -28.83
C LEU A 435 -3.20 -16.58 -30.29
N GLY A 436 -1.99 -16.16 -30.66
CA GLY A 436 -1.42 -16.39 -31.97
C GLY A 436 -0.79 -15.16 -32.61
N VAL A 437 -0.65 -15.22 -33.93
CA VAL A 437 -0.01 -14.17 -34.73
C VAL A 437 -1.08 -13.29 -35.38
N PHE A 438 -0.90 -11.99 -35.25
CA PHE A 438 -1.72 -10.90 -35.74
C PHE A 438 -0.89 -9.99 -36.66
N ALA A 439 -1.56 -9.09 -37.39
CA ALA A 439 -0.91 -8.24 -38.38
C ALA A 439 0.24 -7.39 -37.81
N GLN A 440 0.07 -6.87 -36.59
CA GLN A 440 1.06 -5.98 -35.97
C GLN A 440 2.16 -6.72 -35.20
N ASN A 441 2.05 -8.01 -34.91
CA ASN A 441 3.09 -8.78 -34.20
C ASN A 441 3.69 -9.92 -35.05
N ALA A 442 3.44 -9.91 -36.37
CA ALA A 442 4.03 -10.87 -37.29
C ALA A 442 5.56 -10.70 -37.40
N GLU A 443 6.03 -9.46 -37.29
CA GLU A 443 7.45 -9.10 -37.28
C GLU A 443 7.69 -8.14 -36.12
N GLN A 444 8.66 -8.43 -35.26
CA GLN A 444 8.98 -7.59 -34.12
C GLN A 444 9.85 -6.40 -34.55
N GLU A 445 9.46 -5.21 -34.09
CA GLU A 445 10.21 -3.97 -34.27
C GLU A 445 11.49 -3.95 -33.42
N PRO A 446 12.50 -3.15 -33.79
CA PRO A 446 13.76 -3.06 -33.05
C PRO A 446 13.57 -2.76 -31.56
N GLU A 447 12.63 -1.88 -31.21
CA GLU A 447 12.29 -1.54 -29.83
C GLU A 447 11.69 -2.74 -29.08
N THR A 448 10.78 -3.47 -29.71
CA THR A 448 10.13 -4.67 -29.15
C THR A 448 11.14 -5.77 -28.92
N GLU A 449 11.99 -6.08 -29.92
CA GLU A 449 13.05 -7.09 -29.78
C GLU A 449 14.06 -6.71 -28.68
N ALA A 450 14.43 -5.43 -28.60
CA ALA A 450 15.29 -4.92 -27.54
C ALA A 450 14.70 -5.17 -26.14
N VAL A 451 13.42 -4.85 -25.94
CA VAL A 451 12.74 -5.05 -24.65
C VAL A 451 12.50 -6.52 -24.33
N MET A 452 12.18 -7.35 -25.32
CA MET A 452 12.06 -8.81 -25.11
C MET A 452 13.39 -9.43 -24.69
N ARG A 453 14.48 -9.08 -25.37
CA ARG A 453 15.83 -9.54 -25.03
C ARG A 453 16.25 -9.06 -23.65
N TRP A 454 15.98 -7.79 -23.33
CA TRP A 454 16.28 -7.20 -22.03
C TRP A 454 15.48 -7.86 -20.90
N SER A 455 14.19 -8.11 -21.10
CA SER A 455 13.32 -8.75 -20.10
C SER A 455 13.71 -10.20 -19.81
N ARG A 456 14.41 -10.86 -20.74
CA ARG A 456 14.99 -12.21 -20.54
C ARG A 456 16.40 -12.19 -19.95
N GLN A 457 17.04 -11.03 -19.91
CA GLN A 457 18.42 -10.90 -19.42
C GLN A 457 18.51 -10.86 -17.89
N TYR A 458 17.46 -10.38 -17.24
CA TYR A 458 17.38 -10.24 -15.79
C TYR A 458 16.18 -11.04 -15.25
N PRO A 459 16.27 -11.60 -14.02
CA PRO A 459 15.15 -12.28 -13.38
C PRO A 459 14.11 -11.28 -12.84
N PHE A 460 13.49 -10.48 -13.73
CA PHE A 460 12.44 -9.54 -13.36
C PHE A 460 11.27 -10.26 -12.67
N VAL A 461 10.85 -9.69 -11.53
CA VAL A 461 9.79 -10.24 -10.67
C VAL A 461 8.49 -9.47 -10.84
N LEU A 462 8.60 -8.14 -10.86
CA LEU A 462 7.47 -7.22 -10.94
C LEU A 462 7.85 -6.05 -11.85
N SER A 463 6.86 -5.59 -12.61
CA SER A 463 7.01 -4.45 -13.48
C SER A 463 5.71 -3.69 -13.72
N ALA A 464 5.85 -2.49 -14.26
CA ALA A 464 4.74 -1.81 -14.91
C ALA A 464 5.19 -0.99 -16.12
N ASN A 465 4.25 -0.83 -17.05
CA ASN A 465 4.38 0.01 -18.22
C ASN A 465 3.41 1.20 -18.17
N PHE A 466 3.90 2.42 -18.42
CA PHE A 466 3.12 3.64 -18.26
C PHE A 466 2.54 4.14 -19.58
N HIS A 467 1.28 4.56 -19.47
CA HIS A 467 0.45 5.06 -20.55
C HIS A 467 -0.28 6.35 -20.16
N GLY A 468 -0.86 6.99 -21.17
CA GLY A 468 -1.74 8.14 -21.04
C GLY A 468 -2.93 8.04 -21.98
N GLY A 469 -4.02 8.68 -21.56
CA GLY A 469 -5.33 8.63 -22.21
C GLY A 469 -6.45 8.24 -21.25
N SER A 470 -6.10 7.66 -20.09
CA SER A 470 -7.04 7.34 -19.01
C SER A 470 -6.37 7.48 -17.62
N VAL A 471 -7.09 7.14 -16.55
CA VAL A 471 -6.58 7.07 -15.17
C VAL A 471 -7.06 5.76 -14.52
N VAL A 472 -6.29 4.69 -14.68
CA VAL A 472 -6.62 3.34 -14.20
C VAL A 472 -5.38 2.43 -14.17
N ALA A 473 -5.31 1.53 -13.20
CA ALA A 473 -4.37 0.42 -13.22
C ALA A 473 -4.99 -0.79 -13.95
N ASN A 474 -4.54 -1.02 -15.18
CA ASN A 474 -4.92 -2.14 -16.03
C ASN A 474 -4.10 -3.39 -15.69
N TYR A 475 -4.74 -4.56 -15.66
CA TYR A 475 -4.07 -5.82 -15.37
C TYR A 475 -4.50 -6.98 -16.28
N PRO A 476 -3.66 -8.03 -16.43
CA PRO A 476 -3.94 -9.16 -17.32
C PRO A 476 -5.24 -9.91 -17.05
N TRP A 477 -5.81 -10.57 -18.06
CA TRP A 477 -5.38 -10.54 -19.46
C TRP A 477 -5.94 -9.35 -20.24
N ASP A 478 -5.18 -8.90 -21.23
CA ASP A 478 -5.55 -7.84 -22.17
C ASP A 478 -6.45 -8.33 -23.32
N SER A 479 -6.41 -9.64 -23.61
CA SER A 479 -7.26 -10.28 -24.61
C SER A 479 -7.88 -11.58 -24.08
N ASP A 480 -8.83 -12.15 -24.82
CA ASP A 480 -9.28 -13.54 -24.65
C ASP A 480 -9.52 -14.23 -26.01
N SER A 481 -9.68 -15.56 -25.97
CA SER A 481 -9.90 -16.36 -27.18
C SER A 481 -11.29 -16.16 -27.81
N THR A 482 -12.21 -15.48 -27.13
CA THR A 482 -13.54 -15.18 -27.68
C THR A 482 -13.49 -13.98 -28.62
N GLY A 483 -12.50 -13.09 -28.44
CA GLY A 483 -12.40 -11.85 -29.22
C GLY A 483 -13.57 -10.91 -28.95
N THR A 484 -14.20 -11.01 -27.76
CA THR A 484 -15.37 -10.20 -27.39
C THR A 484 -14.96 -9.07 -26.43
N PRO A 485 -15.13 -7.78 -26.81
CA PRO A 485 -14.80 -6.67 -25.92
C PRO A 485 -15.72 -6.63 -24.72
N GLY A 486 -15.22 -6.18 -23.57
CA GLY A 486 -16.04 -6.04 -22.36
C GLY A 486 -16.20 -7.34 -21.57
N VAL A 487 -15.49 -8.41 -21.95
CA VAL A 487 -15.53 -9.70 -21.24
C VAL A 487 -14.34 -9.80 -20.31
N TYR A 488 -14.59 -10.18 -19.07
CA TYR A 488 -13.53 -10.39 -18.09
C TYR A 488 -12.66 -11.61 -18.43
N ALA A 489 -11.36 -11.41 -18.55
CA ALA A 489 -10.40 -12.45 -18.89
C ALA A 489 -9.40 -12.69 -17.74
N ALA A 490 -9.78 -13.57 -16.79
CA ALA A 490 -8.97 -13.86 -15.62
C ALA A 490 -7.66 -14.58 -15.98
N SER A 491 -6.55 -14.12 -15.39
CA SER A 491 -5.27 -14.84 -15.41
C SER A 491 -5.17 -15.85 -14.27
N PRO A 492 -4.25 -16.83 -14.32
CA PRO A 492 -4.02 -17.76 -13.21
C PRO A 492 -3.73 -17.03 -11.89
N ASP A 493 -3.07 -15.87 -11.96
CA ASP A 493 -2.74 -15.02 -10.81
C ASP A 493 -3.65 -13.78 -10.67
N ASP A 494 -4.91 -13.86 -11.12
CA ASP A 494 -5.88 -12.76 -11.09
C ASP A 494 -5.98 -12.06 -9.72
N ALA A 495 -5.93 -12.84 -8.63
CA ALA A 495 -5.96 -12.31 -7.27
C ALA A 495 -4.71 -11.47 -6.93
N VAL A 496 -3.53 -11.91 -7.38
CA VAL A 496 -2.27 -11.19 -7.18
C VAL A 496 -2.30 -9.90 -8.00
N PHE A 497 -2.69 -9.97 -9.27
CA PHE A 497 -2.80 -8.79 -10.14
C PHE A 497 -3.77 -7.74 -9.58
N LYS A 498 -4.92 -8.16 -9.04
CA LYS A 498 -5.83 -7.24 -8.34
C LYS A 498 -5.18 -6.58 -7.12
N LYS A 499 -4.41 -7.32 -6.30
CA LYS A 499 -3.68 -6.75 -5.16
C LYS A 499 -2.64 -5.73 -5.64
N LEU A 500 -1.86 -6.08 -6.66
CA LEU A 500 -0.84 -5.20 -7.26
C LEU A 500 -1.45 -3.93 -7.86
N ALA A 501 -2.51 -4.05 -8.65
CA ALA A 501 -3.20 -2.90 -9.25
C ALA A 501 -3.82 -1.99 -8.19
N LYS A 502 -4.41 -2.56 -7.12
CA LYS A 502 -4.91 -1.79 -5.98
C LYS A 502 -3.78 -1.10 -5.22
N ALA A 503 -2.62 -1.73 -5.06
CA ALA A 503 -1.48 -1.11 -4.39
C ALA A 503 -1.08 0.22 -5.08
N TYR A 504 -1.04 0.25 -6.41
CA TYR A 504 -0.80 1.48 -7.16
C TYR A 504 -1.99 2.45 -7.05
N SER A 505 -3.21 1.99 -7.36
CA SER A 505 -4.41 2.82 -7.44
C SER A 505 -4.76 3.54 -6.13
N PHE A 506 -4.66 2.85 -4.99
CA PHE A 506 -4.95 3.42 -3.66
C PHE A 506 -3.83 4.31 -3.14
N ALA A 507 -2.59 4.10 -3.58
CA ALA A 507 -1.48 5.01 -3.27
C ALA A 507 -1.47 6.25 -4.19
N HIS A 508 -2.10 6.17 -5.36
CA HIS A 508 -2.34 7.31 -6.25
C HIS A 508 -3.43 8.22 -5.68
N LEU A 509 -3.23 9.54 -5.78
CA LEU A 509 -4.09 10.54 -5.12
C LEU A 509 -5.57 10.46 -5.55
N THR A 510 -5.82 10.13 -6.81
CA THR A 510 -7.15 10.21 -7.42
C THR A 510 -7.63 8.93 -8.12
N MET A 511 -6.76 7.95 -8.38
CA MET A 511 -7.09 6.82 -9.27
C MET A 511 -8.14 5.90 -8.63
N HIS A 512 -7.98 5.55 -7.35
CA HIS A 512 -8.92 4.74 -6.59
C HIS A 512 -10.36 5.29 -6.53
N LYS A 513 -10.56 6.57 -6.82
CA LYS A 513 -11.91 7.18 -6.91
C LYS A 513 -12.71 6.65 -8.09
N GLY A 514 -12.03 5.99 -9.04
CA GLY A 514 -12.66 5.30 -10.16
C GLY A 514 -13.34 6.20 -11.18
N LYS A 515 -12.99 7.49 -11.19
CA LYS A 515 -13.52 8.46 -12.14
C LYS A 515 -12.63 8.47 -13.39
N GLY A 516 -13.21 8.16 -14.54
CA GLY A 516 -12.54 8.33 -15.83
C GLY A 516 -12.35 9.81 -16.17
N CYS A 517 -11.89 10.07 -17.39
CA CYS A 517 -11.43 11.40 -17.81
C CYS A 517 -12.55 12.42 -18.10
N GLY A 518 -13.81 12.05 -17.89
CA GLY A 518 -14.97 12.93 -18.01
C GLY A 518 -15.39 13.28 -19.45
N TRP A 519 -14.49 13.10 -20.44
CA TRP A 519 -14.80 13.21 -21.87
C TRP A 519 -14.90 11.84 -22.58
N ILE A 520 -14.68 10.74 -21.86
CA ILE A 520 -14.91 9.38 -22.36
C ILE A 520 -16.23 8.90 -21.74
N ASP A 521 -17.28 8.84 -22.56
CA ASP A 521 -18.62 8.48 -22.11
C ASP A 521 -18.65 7.07 -21.51
N GLY A 522 -19.14 6.97 -20.26
CA GLY A 522 -19.28 5.71 -19.55
C GLY A 522 -17.98 5.16 -18.95
N GLU A 523 -16.87 5.89 -19.04
CA GLU A 523 -15.59 5.47 -18.45
C GLU A 523 -15.58 5.67 -16.92
N GLY A 524 -15.48 4.56 -16.20
CA GLY A 524 -15.32 4.52 -14.76
C GLY A 524 -14.84 3.15 -14.31
N PHE A 525 -13.92 3.12 -13.36
CA PHE A 525 -13.22 1.91 -12.95
C PHE A 525 -13.34 1.74 -11.45
N THR A 526 -14.16 0.80 -10.97
CA THR A 526 -14.29 0.55 -9.54
C THR A 526 -12.91 0.29 -8.93
N ASP A 527 -12.61 0.94 -7.80
CA ASP A 527 -11.31 0.92 -7.13
C ASP A 527 -10.13 1.44 -7.98
N GLY A 528 -10.38 2.08 -9.12
CA GLY A 528 -9.35 2.58 -10.03
C GLY A 528 -8.54 1.48 -10.72
N ILE A 529 -9.09 0.27 -10.86
CA ILE A 529 -8.43 -0.85 -11.52
C ILE A 529 -9.34 -1.45 -12.60
N THR A 530 -8.77 -2.11 -13.61
CA THR A 530 -9.53 -2.88 -14.59
C THR A 530 -8.77 -4.08 -15.13
N ASN A 531 -9.48 -5.17 -15.42
CA ASN A 531 -8.94 -6.21 -16.29
C ASN A 531 -8.89 -5.67 -17.73
N GLY A 532 -7.82 -5.97 -18.47
CA GLY A 532 -7.61 -5.44 -19.81
C GLY A 532 -8.73 -5.78 -20.80
N ASN A 533 -9.01 -7.06 -20.99
CA ASN A 533 -10.05 -7.49 -21.93
C ASN A 533 -11.47 -6.98 -21.54
N HIS A 534 -11.72 -6.83 -20.23
CA HIS A 534 -12.96 -6.25 -19.71
C HIS A 534 -13.09 -4.76 -20.04
N TRP A 535 -11.98 -4.04 -20.17
CA TRP A 535 -11.99 -2.66 -20.65
C TRP A 535 -12.11 -2.63 -22.18
N TYR A 536 -11.12 -3.19 -22.87
CA TYR A 536 -11.14 -3.41 -24.32
C TYR A 536 -10.09 -4.45 -24.72
N ILE A 537 -10.31 -5.14 -25.84
CA ILE A 537 -9.38 -6.18 -26.32
C ILE A 537 -8.08 -5.56 -26.82
N LEU A 538 -6.97 -6.09 -26.36
CA LEU A 538 -5.63 -5.77 -26.85
C LEU A 538 -4.84 -7.05 -27.07
N ASN A 539 -4.49 -7.32 -28.33
CA ASN A 539 -3.61 -8.42 -28.71
C ASN A 539 -2.19 -7.92 -28.96
N GLY A 540 -1.19 -8.71 -28.59
CA GLY A 540 0.22 -8.42 -28.81
C GLY A 540 0.78 -7.35 -27.87
N GLY A 541 0.23 -7.26 -26.67
CA GLY A 541 0.66 -6.32 -25.64
C GLY A 541 1.91 -6.79 -24.88
N MET A 542 2.67 -5.83 -24.37
CA MET A 542 3.86 -6.10 -23.55
C MET A 542 3.48 -6.72 -22.19
N GLN A 543 2.38 -6.27 -21.59
CA GLN A 543 1.90 -6.70 -20.28
C GLN A 543 1.69 -8.23 -20.22
N ASP A 544 0.87 -8.75 -21.13
CA ASP A 544 0.59 -10.17 -21.24
C ASP A 544 1.84 -10.97 -21.66
N TRP A 545 2.71 -10.38 -22.52
CA TRP A 545 3.95 -11.03 -22.95
C TRP A 545 4.92 -11.29 -21.80
N ASN A 546 5.13 -10.31 -20.90
CA ASN A 546 5.99 -10.47 -19.73
C ASN A 546 5.52 -11.66 -18.88
N TYR A 547 4.24 -11.67 -18.51
CA TYR A 547 3.68 -12.71 -17.66
C TYR A 547 3.68 -14.11 -18.32
N VAL A 548 3.55 -14.20 -19.64
CA VAL A 548 3.62 -15.49 -20.35
C VAL A 548 5.05 -15.98 -20.52
N ASN A 549 5.99 -15.09 -20.88
CA ASN A 549 7.31 -15.48 -21.40
C ASN A 549 8.44 -15.34 -20.38
N THR A 550 8.19 -14.76 -19.21
CA THR A 550 9.17 -14.61 -18.12
C THR A 550 8.51 -14.91 -16.76
N ASN A 551 9.20 -14.63 -15.65
CA ASN A 551 8.63 -14.68 -14.30
C ASN A 551 7.92 -13.37 -13.90
N ASP A 552 7.99 -12.35 -14.75
CA ASP A 552 7.63 -10.96 -14.45
C ASP A 552 6.12 -10.74 -14.46
N PHE A 553 5.60 -10.12 -13.40
CA PHE A 553 4.22 -9.67 -13.31
C PHE A 553 4.16 -8.22 -13.76
N ASP A 554 3.57 -7.96 -14.92
CA ASP A 554 3.53 -6.62 -15.51
C ASP A 554 2.10 -6.03 -15.42
N LEU A 555 2.01 -4.74 -15.05
CA LEU A 555 0.78 -3.94 -15.12
C LEU A 555 0.91 -2.82 -16.14
N THR A 556 -0.19 -2.50 -16.82
CA THR A 556 -0.32 -1.26 -17.58
C THR A 556 -0.93 -0.17 -16.70
N LEU A 557 -0.23 0.95 -16.51
CA LEU A 557 -0.65 2.06 -15.68
C LEU A 557 -0.99 3.28 -16.54
N GLU A 558 -2.29 3.54 -16.69
CA GLU A 558 -2.81 4.77 -17.29
C GLU A 558 -2.82 5.85 -16.21
N ILE A 559 -1.91 6.83 -16.29
CA ILE A 559 -1.67 7.77 -15.18
C ILE A 559 -2.05 9.22 -15.50
N SER A 560 -2.61 9.46 -16.67
CA SER A 560 -2.97 10.81 -17.11
C SER A 560 -4.04 10.78 -18.19
N CYS A 561 -5.07 11.60 -18.01
CA CYS A 561 -6.09 11.77 -19.02
C CYS A 561 -5.55 12.46 -20.29
N VAL A 562 -4.71 13.46 -20.11
CA VAL A 562 -4.06 14.17 -21.21
C VAL A 562 -2.75 13.47 -21.53
N LYS A 563 -2.64 12.89 -22.73
CA LYS A 563 -1.45 12.14 -23.16
C LYS A 563 -0.16 12.96 -23.14
N PHE A 564 -0.23 14.17 -23.69
CA PHE A 564 0.86 15.14 -23.73
C PHE A 564 0.40 16.47 -23.11
N PRO A 565 0.43 16.59 -21.76
CA PRO A 565 0.00 17.79 -21.04
C PRO A 565 1.04 18.91 -21.12
N LEU A 566 0.68 20.09 -20.65
CA LEU A 566 1.61 21.20 -20.59
C LEU A 566 2.70 20.96 -19.53
N ALA A 567 3.92 21.48 -19.76
CA ALA A 567 5.03 21.30 -18.82
C ALA A 567 4.75 21.82 -17.39
N ASN A 568 3.94 22.87 -17.25
CA ASN A 568 3.52 23.41 -15.96
C ASN A 568 2.57 22.49 -15.17
N GLU A 569 2.02 21.44 -15.80
CA GLU A 569 1.18 20.43 -15.16
C GLU A 569 1.99 19.26 -14.58
N LEU A 570 3.25 19.08 -14.98
CA LEU A 570 4.14 18.02 -14.48
C LEU A 570 4.28 17.96 -12.94
N PRO A 571 4.32 19.10 -12.19
CA PRO A 571 4.31 19.05 -10.73
C PRO A 571 3.05 18.39 -10.16
N HIS A 572 1.90 18.58 -10.81
CA HIS A 572 0.65 17.96 -10.39
C HIS A 572 0.72 16.44 -10.54
N PHE A 573 1.12 15.95 -11.72
CA PHE A 573 1.27 14.52 -11.97
C PHE A 573 2.29 13.86 -11.03
N TRP A 574 3.41 14.52 -10.74
CA TRP A 574 4.38 14.03 -9.76
C TRP A 574 3.76 13.86 -8.37
N ASN A 575 3.02 14.86 -7.91
CA ASN A 575 2.35 14.81 -6.62
C ASN A 575 1.29 13.70 -6.55
N GLU A 576 0.58 13.42 -7.64
CA GLU A 576 -0.41 12.35 -7.69
C GLU A 576 0.22 10.94 -7.71
N ASN A 577 1.37 10.79 -8.38
CA ASN A 577 1.96 9.48 -8.68
C ASN A 577 3.11 9.07 -7.75
N LYS A 578 3.86 10.01 -7.15
CA LYS A 578 5.09 9.70 -6.39
C LYS A 578 4.93 8.54 -5.39
N ASN A 579 3.90 8.62 -4.54
CA ASN A 579 3.69 7.59 -3.52
C ASN A 579 3.30 6.24 -4.17
N ALA A 580 2.48 6.26 -5.22
CA ALA A 580 2.11 5.06 -5.97
C ALA A 580 3.31 4.39 -6.63
N LEU A 581 4.22 5.18 -7.21
CA LEU A 581 5.45 4.70 -7.84
C LEU A 581 6.34 3.94 -6.83
N LEU A 582 6.53 4.51 -5.64
CA LEU A 582 7.32 3.90 -4.56
C LEU A 582 6.63 2.66 -3.98
N THR A 583 5.35 2.76 -3.65
CA THR A 583 4.55 1.66 -3.08
C THR A 583 4.51 0.44 -4.01
N PHE A 584 4.46 0.66 -5.32
CA PHE A 584 4.43 -0.43 -6.28
C PHE A 584 5.80 -1.11 -6.44
N ILE A 585 6.92 -0.39 -6.35
CA ILE A 585 8.26 -1.02 -6.27
C ILE A 585 8.35 -1.95 -5.06
N GLU A 586 7.85 -1.50 -3.91
CA GLU A 586 7.84 -2.30 -2.67
C GLU A 586 7.01 -3.58 -2.81
N GLN A 587 6.05 -3.66 -3.74
CA GLN A 587 5.32 -4.90 -3.99
C GLN A 587 6.18 -6.02 -4.58
N ALA A 588 7.40 -5.74 -5.07
CA ALA A 588 8.34 -6.78 -5.47
C ALA A 588 8.82 -7.64 -4.28
N LEU A 589 8.59 -7.18 -3.05
CA LEU A 589 9.05 -7.81 -1.80
C LEU A 589 7.98 -8.66 -1.10
N ILE A 590 6.80 -8.87 -1.70
CA ILE A 590 5.71 -9.66 -1.10
C ILE A 590 5.74 -11.12 -1.55
N GLY A 591 4.90 -11.96 -0.96
CA GLY A 591 4.71 -13.35 -1.40
C GLY A 591 5.75 -14.30 -0.80
N VAL A 592 6.37 -15.12 -1.63
CA VAL A 592 7.41 -16.08 -1.20
C VAL A 592 8.67 -15.88 -2.03
N SER A 593 9.82 -15.90 -1.38
CA SER A 593 11.13 -15.93 -2.05
C SER A 593 12.05 -16.92 -1.36
N GLY A 594 13.16 -17.28 -1.98
CA GLY A 594 14.15 -18.15 -1.34
C GLY A 594 15.08 -18.81 -2.34
N PHE A 595 15.78 -19.84 -1.91
CA PHE A 595 16.80 -20.53 -2.70
C PHE A 595 16.48 -22.02 -2.84
N VAL A 596 16.74 -22.58 -4.02
CA VAL A 596 16.73 -24.01 -4.29
C VAL A 596 18.15 -24.50 -4.53
N LYS A 597 18.55 -25.53 -3.78
CA LYS A 597 19.88 -26.14 -3.86
C LYS A 597 19.80 -27.66 -3.97
N ASP A 598 20.88 -28.31 -4.41
CA ASP A 598 21.02 -29.76 -4.29
C ASP A 598 21.53 -30.17 -2.90
N THR A 599 21.60 -31.48 -2.65
CA THR A 599 22.15 -32.05 -1.40
C THR A 599 23.64 -31.75 -1.17
N ASN A 600 24.36 -31.31 -2.22
CA ASN A 600 25.76 -30.87 -2.14
C ASN A 600 25.87 -29.35 -1.90
N ASN A 601 24.74 -28.66 -1.66
CA ASN A 601 24.64 -27.22 -1.46
C ASN A 601 25.01 -26.38 -2.70
N ASN A 602 24.97 -26.96 -3.90
CA ASN A 602 25.05 -26.22 -5.15
C ASN A 602 23.70 -25.56 -5.47
N ALA A 603 23.72 -24.33 -5.96
CA ALA A 603 22.52 -23.64 -6.43
C ALA A 603 21.93 -24.31 -7.68
N LEU A 604 20.61 -24.45 -7.72
CA LEU A 604 19.89 -25.05 -8.85
C LEU A 604 19.11 -23.98 -9.60
N SER A 605 19.56 -23.65 -10.81
CA SER A 605 18.84 -22.76 -11.74
C SER A 605 17.82 -23.52 -12.58
N ASN A 606 16.82 -22.80 -13.11
CA ASN A 606 15.72 -23.35 -13.91
C ASN A 606 14.89 -24.45 -13.20
N VAL A 607 14.82 -24.41 -11.87
CA VAL A 607 13.88 -25.23 -11.10
C VAL A 607 12.49 -24.62 -11.27
N THR A 608 11.51 -25.43 -11.67
CA THR A 608 10.11 -25.03 -11.74
C THR A 608 9.54 -24.94 -10.33
N VAL A 609 8.97 -23.78 -10.00
CA VAL A 609 8.27 -23.50 -8.75
C VAL A 609 6.78 -23.29 -9.09
N SER A 610 5.98 -24.31 -8.82
CA SER A 610 4.53 -24.29 -9.02
C SER A 610 3.80 -24.02 -7.71
N VAL A 611 2.59 -23.49 -7.80
CA VAL A 611 1.68 -23.31 -6.65
C VAL A 611 0.43 -24.13 -6.90
N GLU A 612 0.05 -24.98 -5.95
CA GLU A 612 -1.17 -25.79 -6.08
C GLU A 612 -2.40 -24.90 -6.29
N GLY A 613 -3.15 -25.15 -7.37
CA GLY A 613 -4.32 -24.36 -7.75
C GLY A 613 -4.04 -23.14 -8.64
N ILE A 614 -2.77 -22.78 -8.89
CA ILE A 614 -2.40 -21.70 -9.81
C ILE A 614 -1.55 -22.29 -10.94
N THR A 615 -2.01 -22.14 -12.19
CA THR A 615 -1.37 -22.79 -13.34
C THR A 615 -0.14 -22.06 -13.90
N LYS A 616 0.18 -20.86 -13.39
CA LYS A 616 1.42 -20.16 -13.72
C LYS A 616 2.55 -20.64 -12.81
N ASP A 617 3.58 -21.18 -13.44
CA ASP A 617 4.85 -21.50 -12.80
C ASP A 617 5.83 -20.32 -12.89
N VAL A 618 6.78 -20.26 -11.95
CA VAL A 618 8.00 -19.46 -12.07
C VAL A 618 9.22 -20.36 -12.03
N VAL A 619 10.37 -19.87 -12.47
CA VAL A 619 11.64 -20.63 -12.43
C VAL A 619 12.71 -19.94 -11.60
N THR A 620 13.60 -20.71 -10.98
CA THR A 620 14.76 -20.15 -10.27
C THR A 620 15.75 -19.50 -11.23
N ALA A 621 16.34 -18.38 -10.78
CA ALA A 621 17.43 -17.69 -11.45
C ALA A 621 18.77 -18.45 -11.28
N LYS A 622 19.84 -17.86 -11.79
CA LYS A 622 21.16 -18.51 -11.90
C LYS A 622 21.71 -18.97 -10.55
N ASP A 623 21.48 -18.20 -9.49
CA ASP A 623 21.98 -18.47 -8.14
C ASP A 623 20.99 -19.33 -7.31
N GLY A 624 20.00 -19.93 -7.99
CA GLY A 624 18.99 -20.82 -7.42
C GLY A 624 17.91 -20.09 -6.63
N ASP A 625 17.96 -18.76 -6.60
CA ASP A 625 16.96 -17.91 -6.03
C ASP A 625 15.69 -17.81 -6.89
N TYR A 626 14.57 -17.59 -6.23
CA TYR A 626 13.27 -17.38 -6.88
C TYR A 626 12.42 -16.41 -6.07
N TRP A 627 11.44 -15.84 -6.76
CA TRP A 627 10.39 -15.01 -6.20
C TRP A 627 9.06 -15.44 -6.79
N ARG A 628 8.06 -15.61 -5.94
CA ARG A 628 6.70 -15.99 -6.29
C ARG A 628 5.74 -15.06 -5.56
N LEU A 629 5.28 -14.04 -6.28
CA LEU A 629 4.27 -13.10 -5.77
C LEU A 629 2.97 -13.86 -5.50
N LEU A 630 2.45 -13.72 -4.28
CA LEU A 630 1.24 -14.40 -3.82
C LEU A 630 0.45 -13.48 -2.91
N VAL A 631 -0.88 -13.63 -2.94
CA VAL A 631 -1.75 -13.00 -1.97
C VAL A 631 -1.62 -13.67 -0.60
N PRO A 632 -1.98 -12.98 0.49
CA PRO A 632 -1.88 -13.53 1.84
C PRO A 632 -2.77 -14.76 2.00
N GLY A 633 -2.27 -15.77 2.70
CA GLY A 633 -2.97 -17.04 2.86
C GLY A 633 -2.05 -18.25 2.86
N GLN A 634 -2.64 -19.43 2.96
CA GLN A 634 -1.92 -20.70 2.94
C GLN A 634 -1.81 -21.22 1.50
N HIS A 635 -0.58 -21.57 1.10
CA HIS A 635 -0.26 -22.06 -0.24
C HIS A 635 0.59 -23.33 -0.16
N THR A 636 0.49 -24.20 -1.15
CA THR A 636 1.40 -25.35 -1.33
C THR A 636 2.30 -25.10 -2.52
N LEU A 637 3.59 -24.94 -2.28
CA LEU A 637 4.62 -24.81 -3.30
C LEU A 637 5.15 -26.18 -3.71
N ILE A 638 5.39 -26.38 -5.00
CA ILE A 638 5.93 -27.61 -5.58
C ILE A 638 7.18 -27.24 -6.37
N PHE A 639 8.30 -27.87 -6.02
CA PHE A 639 9.60 -27.62 -6.62
C PHE A 639 10.01 -28.82 -7.45
N HIS A 640 10.20 -28.62 -8.75
CA HIS A 640 10.53 -29.68 -9.69
C HIS A 640 11.74 -29.31 -10.56
N ALA A 641 12.68 -30.23 -10.70
CA ALA A 641 13.80 -30.12 -11.63
C ALA A 641 14.13 -31.51 -12.21
N PRO A 642 14.44 -31.62 -13.52
CA PRO A 642 14.83 -32.88 -14.12
C PRO A 642 16.01 -33.53 -13.39
N GLY A 643 15.90 -34.82 -13.06
CA GLY A 643 16.93 -35.57 -12.33
C GLY A 643 16.88 -35.42 -10.81
N TYR A 644 15.94 -34.63 -10.28
CA TYR A 644 15.73 -34.45 -8.85
C TYR A 644 14.33 -34.92 -8.43
N ARG A 645 14.21 -35.36 -7.18
CA ARG A 645 12.92 -35.68 -6.56
C ARG A 645 12.13 -34.38 -6.34
N THR A 646 10.87 -34.37 -6.75
CA THR A 646 9.97 -33.23 -6.51
C THR A 646 9.72 -33.02 -5.03
N GLU A 647 9.88 -31.80 -4.55
CA GLU A 647 9.61 -31.41 -3.16
C GLU A 647 8.33 -30.58 -3.07
N ARG A 648 7.60 -30.73 -1.96
CA ARG A 648 6.38 -29.96 -1.67
C ARG A 648 6.52 -29.24 -0.34
N ARG A 649 6.12 -27.97 -0.29
CA ARG A 649 6.21 -27.14 0.91
C ARG A 649 4.93 -26.35 1.12
N GLN A 650 4.28 -26.55 2.26
CA GLN A 650 3.19 -25.66 2.67
C GLN A 650 3.78 -24.40 3.31
N VAL A 651 3.25 -23.25 2.93
CA VAL A 651 3.70 -21.93 3.39
C VAL A 651 2.49 -21.05 3.68
N THR A 652 2.60 -20.20 4.71
CA THR A 652 1.62 -19.15 4.99
C THR A 652 2.24 -17.81 4.62
N VAL A 653 1.66 -17.13 3.65
CA VAL A 653 2.09 -15.81 3.17
C VAL A 653 1.41 -14.75 4.03
N PRO A 654 2.16 -13.85 4.70
CA PRO A 654 1.62 -12.74 5.48
C PRO A 654 1.17 -11.58 4.57
N ASP A 655 0.57 -10.53 5.14
CA ASP A 655 -0.06 -9.47 4.34
C ASP A 655 0.93 -8.47 3.70
N LEU A 656 2.02 -8.15 4.41
CA LEU A 656 2.93 -7.05 4.07
C LEU A 656 4.41 -7.47 3.93
N GLU A 657 4.75 -8.73 4.18
CA GLU A 657 6.13 -9.22 4.14
C GLU A 657 6.24 -10.43 3.19
N SER A 658 7.43 -10.66 2.62
CA SER A 658 7.72 -11.93 1.96
C SER A 658 8.08 -12.99 3.00
N GLN A 659 7.64 -14.22 2.73
CA GLN A 659 8.08 -15.38 3.47
C GLN A 659 9.28 -16.01 2.76
N GLN A 660 10.41 -16.13 3.45
CA GLN A 660 11.56 -16.85 2.90
C GLN A 660 11.37 -18.38 3.02
N VAL A 661 11.52 -19.11 1.91
CA VAL A 661 11.39 -20.56 1.83
C VAL A 661 12.54 -21.15 1.01
N ASN A 662 13.52 -21.73 1.71
CA ASN A 662 14.65 -22.42 1.08
C ASN A 662 14.38 -23.92 0.97
N ILE A 663 14.76 -24.51 -0.17
CA ILE A 663 14.53 -25.91 -0.51
C ILE A 663 15.84 -26.58 -0.90
N THR A 664 15.96 -27.85 -0.52
CA THR A 664 17.03 -28.73 -0.98
C THR A 664 16.40 -29.89 -1.73
N LEU A 665 16.73 -30.04 -3.01
CA LEU A 665 16.27 -31.14 -3.85
C LEU A 665 17.31 -32.28 -3.83
N ALA A 666 16.84 -33.50 -3.57
CA ALA A 666 17.66 -34.70 -3.66
C ALA A 666 17.66 -35.26 -5.08
N GLU A 667 18.81 -35.75 -5.56
CA GLU A 667 18.89 -36.45 -6.84
C GLU A 667 17.97 -37.69 -6.83
N GLN A 668 17.36 -37.97 -7.98
CA GLN A 668 16.52 -39.13 -8.16
C GLN A 668 17.39 -40.36 -8.44
N ASP A 669 17.34 -41.38 -7.56
CA ASP A 669 18.12 -42.60 -7.75
C ASP A 669 17.66 -43.36 -9.01
N VAL A 670 18.57 -43.57 -9.96
CA VAL A 670 18.33 -44.25 -11.26
C VAL A 670 17.87 -45.71 -11.10
N VAL A 671 17.85 -46.25 -9.88
CA VAL A 671 17.63 -47.69 -9.62
C VAL A 671 16.16 -48.05 -9.32
N HIS A 672 15.22 -47.09 -9.24
CA HIS A 672 13.82 -47.39 -8.86
C HIS A 672 12.73 -46.88 -9.82
N TRP A 673 13.07 -46.54 -11.07
CA TRP A 673 12.11 -45.98 -12.04
C TRP A 673 10.98 -46.93 -12.49
N SER A 674 10.97 -48.21 -12.11
CA SER A 674 10.03 -49.19 -12.66
C SER A 674 8.81 -49.52 -11.77
N THR A 675 8.50 -48.77 -10.71
CA THR A 675 7.39 -49.14 -9.81
C THR A 675 6.42 -48.04 -9.38
N GLU A 676 6.66 -46.75 -9.62
CA GLU A 676 5.79 -45.68 -9.09
C GLU A 676 5.05 -44.83 -10.14
N ASP A 677 5.43 -44.84 -11.42
CA ASP A 677 4.77 -44.01 -12.45
C ASP A 677 3.59 -44.68 -13.18
N ASP A 678 3.26 -45.94 -12.88
CA ASP A 678 2.17 -46.68 -13.55
C ASP A 678 0.76 -46.44 -12.94
N VAL A 679 0.60 -45.54 -11.95
CA VAL A 679 -0.69 -45.36 -11.23
C VAL A 679 -1.36 -44.00 -11.43
N ILE A 680 -0.77 -43.04 -12.16
CA ILE A 680 -1.45 -41.76 -12.46
C ILE A 680 -1.65 -41.58 -13.96
N HIS A 681 -2.50 -42.42 -14.56
CA HIS A 681 -3.46 -42.02 -15.62
C HIS A 681 -4.42 -43.17 -15.94
N PRO A 682 -5.74 -42.98 -15.73
CA PRO A 682 -6.69 -43.57 -16.64
C PRO A 682 -7.75 -42.55 -17.11
N LYS A 683 -7.62 -42.17 -18.40
CA LYS A 683 -8.68 -42.10 -19.45
C LYS A 683 -8.65 -40.82 -20.27
N ASN A 684 -8.17 -40.95 -21.51
CA ASN A 684 -9.05 -40.90 -22.68
C ASN A 684 -8.32 -41.46 -23.91
N GLN A 685 -8.44 -42.78 -24.13
CA GLN A 685 -8.34 -43.35 -25.47
C GLN A 685 -9.76 -43.55 -26.00
N THR A 686 -10.11 -42.78 -27.03
CA THR A 686 -11.08 -43.19 -28.05
C THR A 686 -10.51 -42.89 -29.42
N GLN A 687 -10.09 -43.97 -30.07
CA GLN A 687 -10.14 -44.26 -31.52
C GLN A 687 -9.89 -43.12 -32.51
N SER A 688 -8.75 -43.20 -33.22
CA SER A 688 -8.73 -42.95 -34.65
C SER A 688 -8.23 -44.21 -35.37
N SER A 689 -9.03 -44.69 -36.31
CA SER A 689 -8.71 -45.82 -37.17
C SER A 689 -8.99 -45.43 -38.62
N VAL A 690 -7.97 -45.65 -39.47
CA VAL A 690 -8.01 -45.80 -40.94
C VAL A 690 -8.20 -44.47 -41.71
N ALA A 691 -7.41 -44.09 -42.72
CA ALA A 691 -6.88 -44.88 -43.83
C ALA A 691 -5.55 -44.33 -44.40
N GLY A 692 -4.62 -45.23 -44.71
CA GLY A 692 -3.56 -45.02 -45.70
C GLY A 692 -4.04 -45.48 -47.08
N SER A 693 -3.69 -44.71 -48.12
CA SER A 693 -3.87 -45.04 -49.53
C SER A 693 -2.76 -45.97 -50.04
N PRO A 694 -3.04 -46.96 -50.90
CA PRO A 694 -2.03 -47.83 -51.49
C PRO A 694 -1.54 -47.30 -52.86
N GLU A 695 -0.24 -47.37 -53.10
CA GLU A 695 0.32 -47.36 -54.46
C GLU A 695 0.38 -48.80 -54.97
N GLU A 696 -0.40 -49.08 -56.02
CA GLU A 696 -0.18 -50.20 -56.94
C GLU A 696 0.83 -49.75 -58.01
N GLY A 697 1.90 -50.52 -58.18
CA GLY A 697 2.73 -50.46 -59.38
C GLY A 697 2.57 -51.76 -60.16
N GLU A 698 2.22 -51.68 -61.45
CA GLU A 698 2.64 -52.65 -62.46
C GLU A 698 2.52 -52.08 -63.89
N GLN A 699 3.63 -52.17 -64.63
CA GLN A 699 3.79 -52.36 -66.09
C GLN A 699 3.10 -51.32 -67.01
N ILE A 700 3.81 -50.53 -67.83
CA ILE A 700 4.72 -50.85 -68.95
C ILE A 700 5.60 -49.62 -69.23
#